data_AF-A0A9D1C6E1-F1
#
_entry.id   AF-A0A9D1C6E1-F1
#
_cell.length_a   1.000
_cell.length_b   1.000
_cell.length_c   1.000
_cell.angle_alpha   90.00
_cell.angle_beta   90.00
_cell.angle_gamma   90.00
#
_symmetry.space_group_name_H-M   'P 1'
#
loop_
_entity.id
_entity.type
_entity.pdbx_description
1 polymer ?
#
loop_
_entity_poly.entity_id
_entity_poly.type
_entity_poly.pdbx_seq_one_letter_code
_entity_poly.pdbx_strand_id
1 'polypeptide(L)'
;MAKFQFVDWLEGISRFVRSKDRSSDRSERTRLHQIRRHDFTCFSDAQLREKMTSLARNTGADLGEDELPEVFAIVKEAISRREGAWRFFDSTIKDQKLQAIHELALSVSQTIDYHNAVSDSAPIISHCWESFNNSIAPILVRQGLESWEQTLAGAVLYVNQRSQVEYGAEIHLPACFYQTLRIHDEGNEFVFEVTDEQILAGLVMYQGNIVEMNAGEGKTIAAAFPAVLHAVQGRTVHVITANDYLAGRDAEWLAPVFESLGLTVSAVLEVMDEPERRIAYGKSIVYGALREFGFDFMRDNLKLSSAEVVQQDLNVAIIDEADHALIDEANIPLIIAGGAGEIPKIPAKLRTTIERLVKHQRSAVSALEKEMGIHEPSSDARLKILAKLYLADPDSAVLRQELSSDPKGLKRVIRVISEYRVDEEYEYLTGGLYYWIDNDGRSLCLTERGQDFVESCLGPMFEDAADIDRLSSSHAASGLSLASRRKEINELDRQLARRQNRMHQILRMIWGYALLKKDADYLVRDDQVVLIDKYTGRGRPDTRYHFGLQAALEIKEGVPVQPEHEVLGQISVRGFISHYSTVCGMTGTAISSKSEFKRTYGLDVIPVAPSKHVRRADLEPRMYFSKRDKFEAMLDEVRLCRLVGRPVLIGTHSIDECDAISQILTSDGIDHNLLNAANDLEEDRIIHEAGLLGSVTVATDMAGRGTDIILEVGLDRQITSNYIRLVGQLLNDGAGVVTLKCPTEQAAEILLSAISAIDLGFEVVTNSKDRGIEVVVQAHDRPAEERKISIDFGLGLFVIGAEASDNTRVDRQLIGRSGRQGAFGTSQFFLSAEDYLLKDAGPASSALADTGIDSAGRTFLDGAPLNRHLEKLQTNAERDAESRRARIEEYTRVFEAQSFAYYRSRKEILCVEDCEAFIAALVAKKAAQLSQKYFPENQVDDYSNQFSDLSEELYLDYNVSAGALHGIDLNLIENGIAELLNNRIDQTRERFTSSDFSKLSTLLYLQTSDELWKEHISYVQSLILSTQLCGANGRGDMAAFTLTSFESYELFQTRVVDSFLPRLVGFPSPPTGGLQPATVELFQDVTQILA
;
A
#
# COMPACT_ATOMS: atom_id res chain seq x y z
N MET A 1 28.66 -18.31 -27.32
CA MET A 1 27.41 -18.45 -28.10
C MET A 1 26.76 -19.80 -27.80
N ALA A 2 26.22 -19.96 -26.59
CA ALA A 2 25.28 -21.02 -26.21
C ALA A 2 24.30 -20.47 -25.14
N LYS A 3 23.97 -19.18 -25.28
CA LYS A 3 22.79 -18.55 -24.65
C LYS A 3 21.61 -18.82 -25.60
N PHE A 4 20.41 -18.97 -25.05
CA PHE A 4 19.12 -19.11 -25.75
C PHE A 4 18.74 -20.51 -26.26
N GLN A 5 18.30 -21.38 -25.33
CA GLN A 5 17.31 -22.43 -25.65
C GLN A 5 16.27 -22.60 -24.53
N PHE A 6 16.65 -22.45 -23.25
CA PHE A 6 15.69 -22.52 -22.14
C PHE A 6 15.02 -21.17 -21.81
N VAL A 7 15.72 -20.05 -22.01
CA VAL A 7 15.14 -18.70 -21.92
C VAL A 7 14.02 -18.53 -22.95
N ASP A 8 14.18 -19.07 -24.17
CA ASP A 8 13.10 -19.11 -25.17
C ASP A 8 11.95 -20.04 -24.78
N TRP A 9 12.22 -21.07 -23.95
CA TRP A 9 11.21 -22.01 -23.45
C TRP A 9 10.39 -21.40 -22.30
N LEU A 10 11.03 -20.69 -21.35
CA LEU A 10 10.36 -19.95 -20.27
C LEU A 10 9.71 -18.63 -20.75
N GLU A 11 10.32 -17.91 -21.70
CA GLU A 11 9.66 -16.80 -22.40
C GLU A 11 8.52 -17.30 -23.31
N GLY A 12 8.61 -18.52 -23.83
CA GLY A 12 7.53 -19.22 -24.51
C GLY A 12 6.32 -19.42 -23.60
N ILE A 13 6.55 -19.86 -22.36
CA ILE A 13 5.51 -20.01 -21.33
C ILE A 13 4.94 -18.64 -20.91
N SER A 14 5.77 -17.59 -20.80
CA SER A 14 5.30 -16.24 -20.43
C SER A 14 4.46 -15.56 -21.51
N ARG A 15 4.66 -15.90 -22.80
CA ARG A 15 3.78 -15.45 -23.91
C ARG A 15 2.47 -16.22 -23.99
N PHE A 16 2.44 -17.49 -23.56
CA PHE A 16 1.31 -18.38 -23.75
C PHE A 16 0.09 -18.05 -22.84
N VAL A 17 0.32 -17.51 -21.63
CA VAL A 17 -0.78 -17.17 -20.70
C VAL A 17 -1.48 -15.83 -21.06
N ARG A 18 -0.99 -15.09 -22.07
CA ARG A 18 -1.64 -13.87 -22.56
C ARG A 18 -2.87 -14.10 -23.45
N SER A 19 -3.18 -15.34 -23.84
CA SER A 19 -4.36 -15.60 -24.67
C SER A 19 -5.63 -15.72 -23.83
N LYS A 20 -6.50 -14.72 -24.00
CA LYS A 20 -7.88 -14.65 -23.51
C LYS A 20 -8.61 -15.99 -23.70
N ASP A 21 -9.10 -16.60 -22.62
CA ASP A 21 -10.48 -17.05 -22.62
C ASP A 21 -11.14 -17.19 -21.24
N ARG A 22 -12.44 -16.91 -21.24
CA ARG A 22 -13.32 -16.70 -20.09
C ARG A 22 -14.02 -18.00 -19.69
N SER A 23 -13.65 -18.65 -18.58
CA SER A 23 -14.58 -19.40 -17.71
C SER A 23 -13.88 -19.90 -16.44
N SER A 24 -14.14 -19.24 -15.31
CA SER A 24 -13.55 -19.51 -13.99
C SER A 24 -14.44 -20.41 -13.12
N ASP A 25 -13.79 -21.38 -12.46
CA ASP A 25 -14.12 -22.13 -11.21
C ASP A 25 -14.02 -23.66 -11.33
N ARG A 26 -14.30 -24.25 -12.51
CA ARG A 26 -14.14 -25.71 -12.69
C ARG A 26 -12.74 -26.12 -13.14
N SER A 27 -11.95 -25.24 -13.75
CA SER A 27 -10.67 -25.65 -14.36
C SER A 27 -9.52 -25.86 -13.35
N GLU A 28 -9.49 -25.17 -12.21
CA GLU A 28 -8.32 -25.18 -11.30
C GLU A 28 -8.23 -26.44 -10.41
N ARG A 29 -9.36 -26.91 -9.84
CA ARG A 29 -9.42 -28.26 -9.23
C ARG A 29 -9.09 -29.35 -10.26
N THR A 30 -9.47 -29.12 -11.52
CA THR A 30 -9.16 -30.03 -12.62
C THR A 30 -7.66 -30.01 -12.93
N ARG A 31 -6.98 -28.87 -12.83
CA ARG A 31 -5.51 -28.73 -13.03
C ARG A 31 -4.68 -29.42 -11.95
N LEU A 32 -4.95 -29.19 -10.65
CA LEU A 32 -4.25 -29.92 -9.57
C LEU A 32 -4.52 -31.43 -9.61
N HIS A 33 -5.75 -31.84 -9.93
CA HIS A 33 -6.05 -33.25 -10.18
C HIS A 33 -5.40 -33.80 -11.47
N GLN A 34 -5.23 -32.99 -12.52
CA GLN A 34 -4.48 -33.37 -13.72
C GLN A 34 -2.99 -33.50 -13.43
N ILE A 35 -2.40 -32.65 -12.59
CA ILE A 35 -1.00 -32.78 -12.12
C ILE A 35 -0.87 -34.09 -11.34
N ARG A 36 -1.77 -34.33 -10.38
CA ARG A 36 -1.81 -35.56 -9.57
C ARG A 36 -2.16 -36.82 -10.37
N ARG A 37 -2.71 -36.70 -11.58
CA ARG A 37 -2.97 -37.83 -12.51
C ARG A 37 -1.70 -38.30 -13.23
N HIS A 38 -0.71 -37.42 -13.38
CA HIS A 38 0.56 -37.76 -14.00
C HIS A 38 1.51 -38.28 -12.91
N ASP A 39 1.47 -39.59 -12.70
CA ASP A 39 2.37 -40.27 -11.77
C ASP A 39 3.64 -40.74 -12.49
N PHE A 40 4.70 -39.93 -12.34
CA PHE A 40 6.01 -40.23 -12.92
C PHE A 40 6.92 -41.00 -11.97
N THR A 41 6.46 -41.40 -10.78
CA THR A 41 7.23 -42.19 -9.81
C THR A 41 7.77 -43.50 -10.39
N CYS A 42 7.04 -44.06 -11.37
CA CYS A 42 7.36 -45.33 -12.02
C CYS A 42 8.27 -45.22 -13.24
N PHE A 43 8.62 -44.00 -13.70
CA PHE A 43 9.44 -43.82 -14.91
C PHE A 43 10.91 -44.14 -14.62
N SER A 44 11.72 -44.49 -15.61
CA SER A 44 13.20 -44.47 -15.50
C SER A 44 13.74 -43.09 -15.88
N ASP A 45 14.97 -42.76 -15.48
CA ASP A 45 15.59 -41.46 -15.82
C ASP A 45 15.70 -41.26 -17.33
N ALA A 46 15.87 -42.35 -18.09
CA ALA A 46 15.84 -42.32 -19.55
C ALA A 46 14.44 -41.96 -20.09
N GLN A 47 13.37 -42.52 -19.50
CA GLN A 47 11.98 -42.24 -19.87
C GLN A 47 11.54 -40.84 -19.47
N LEU A 48 12.00 -40.33 -18.32
CA LEU A 48 11.73 -38.96 -17.87
C LEU A 48 12.44 -37.94 -18.80
N ARG A 49 13.70 -38.20 -19.16
CA ARG A 49 14.44 -37.40 -20.15
C ARG A 49 13.80 -37.47 -21.52
N GLU A 50 13.37 -38.65 -21.97
CA GLU A 50 12.69 -38.82 -23.26
C GLU A 50 11.37 -38.02 -23.31
N LYS A 51 10.62 -37.97 -22.20
CA LYS A 51 9.41 -37.12 -22.05
C LYS A 51 9.73 -35.62 -22.05
N MET A 52 10.75 -35.19 -21.31
CA MET A 52 11.23 -33.80 -21.35
C MET A 52 11.67 -33.42 -22.77
N THR A 53 12.32 -34.35 -23.48
CA THR A 53 12.80 -34.13 -24.86
C THR A 53 11.64 -34.14 -25.87
N SER A 54 10.58 -34.92 -25.65
CA SER A 54 9.37 -34.89 -26.49
C SER A 54 8.57 -33.61 -26.30
N LEU A 55 8.42 -33.14 -25.05
CA LEU A 55 7.81 -31.83 -24.73
C LEU A 55 8.61 -30.67 -25.34
N ALA A 56 9.94 -30.74 -25.29
CA ALA A 56 10.82 -29.75 -25.93
C ALA A 56 10.74 -29.77 -27.46
N ARG A 57 10.47 -30.93 -28.09
CA ARG A 57 10.32 -31.06 -29.55
C ARG A 57 8.96 -30.61 -30.08
N ASN A 58 7.91 -30.65 -29.26
CA ASN A 58 6.56 -30.17 -29.62
C ASN A 58 6.42 -28.63 -29.54
N THR A 59 7.49 -27.89 -29.32
CA THR A 59 7.50 -26.41 -29.22
C THR A 59 7.22 -25.67 -30.53
N GLY A 60 7.07 -26.38 -31.65
CA GLY A 60 6.71 -25.82 -32.94
C GLY A 60 5.22 -26.00 -33.25
N ALA A 61 4.43 -24.97 -32.95
CA ALA A 61 2.99 -24.79 -33.21
C ALA A 61 2.01 -25.46 -32.21
N ASP A 62 1.31 -24.60 -31.46
CA ASP A 62 0.14 -24.86 -30.59
C ASP A 62 0.22 -26.06 -29.64
N LEU A 63 0.94 -25.89 -28.53
CA LEU A 63 0.76 -26.69 -27.31
C LEU A 63 -0.49 -26.19 -26.57
N GLY A 64 -1.54 -27.01 -26.49
CA GLY A 64 -2.80 -26.65 -25.81
C GLY A 64 -2.67 -26.57 -24.28
N GLU A 65 -3.65 -25.95 -23.61
CA GLU A 65 -3.76 -25.88 -22.13
C GLU A 65 -3.68 -27.25 -21.42
N ASP A 66 -3.83 -28.35 -22.16
CA ASP A 66 -3.87 -29.72 -21.66
C ASP A 66 -2.50 -30.28 -21.21
N GLU A 67 -1.36 -29.69 -21.62
CA GLU A 67 0.00 -30.23 -21.32
C GLU A 67 0.70 -29.60 -20.09
N LEU A 68 0.22 -28.46 -19.58
CA LEU A 68 0.76 -27.78 -18.38
C LEU A 68 0.85 -28.69 -17.13
N PRO A 69 -0.19 -29.48 -16.80
CA PRO A 69 -0.15 -30.39 -15.66
C PRO A 69 0.95 -31.46 -15.75
N GLU A 70 1.27 -31.90 -16.96
CA GLU A 70 2.32 -32.88 -17.24
C GLU A 70 3.71 -32.30 -16.96
N VAL A 71 3.94 -31.05 -17.39
CA VAL A 71 5.19 -30.31 -17.10
C VAL A 71 5.40 -30.14 -15.60
N PHE A 72 4.37 -29.76 -14.84
CA PHE A 72 4.44 -29.63 -13.39
C PHE A 72 4.76 -30.94 -12.69
N ALA A 73 4.13 -32.04 -13.10
CA ALA A 73 4.40 -33.36 -12.55
C ALA A 73 5.82 -33.86 -12.88
N ILE A 74 6.36 -33.54 -14.06
CA ILE A 74 7.76 -33.81 -14.40
C ILE A 74 8.74 -33.01 -13.53
N VAL A 75 8.47 -31.73 -13.29
CA VAL A 75 9.30 -30.87 -12.42
C VAL A 75 9.26 -31.38 -10.98
N LYS A 76 8.08 -31.71 -10.46
CA LYS A 76 7.89 -32.32 -9.13
C LYS A 76 8.64 -33.65 -8.99
N GLU A 77 8.51 -34.54 -9.98
CA GLU A 77 9.20 -35.83 -9.96
C GLU A 77 10.72 -35.66 -10.10
N ALA A 78 11.18 -34.69 -10.90
CA ALA A 78 12.61 -34.37 -10.99
C ALA A 78 13.16 -33.82 -9.67
N ILE A 79 12.39 -33.03 -8.92
CA ILE A 79 12.72 -32.54 -7.59
C ILE A 79 12.74 -33.71 -6.59
N SER A 80 11.66 -34.51 -6.53
CA SER A 80 11.51 -35.71 -5.68
C SER A 80 12.59 -36.78 -5.91
N ARG A 81 12.93 -37.09 -7.17
CA ARG A 81 14.03 -38.00 -7.50
C ARG A 81 15.39 -37.45 -7.17
N ARG A 82 15.58 -36.13 -7.22
CA ARG A 82 16.83 -35.50 -6.77
C ARG A 82 16.97 -35.55 -5.26
N GLU A 83 15.87 -35.50 -4.49
CA GLU A 83 15.88 -35.81 -3.05
C GLU A 83 16.27 -37.26 -2.74
N GLY A 84 15.94 -38.21 -3.62
CA GLY A 84 16.34 -39.62 -3.49
C GLY A 84 17.73 -39.95 -4.06
N ALA A 85 18.14 -39.31 -5.17
CA ALA A 85 19.39 -39.59 -5.86
C ALA A 85 20.60 -38.90 -5.22
N TRP A 86 20.40 -37.73 -4.58
CA TRP A 86 21.48 -37.08 -3.83
C TRP A 86 21.84 -37.81 -2.54
N ARG A 87 20.97 -38.69 -2.01
CA ARG A 87 21.36 -39.64 -0.95
C ARG A 87 22.51 -40.57 -1.33
N PHE A 88 22.87 -40.68 -2.60
CA PHE A 88 24.05 -41.45 -3.01
C PHE A 88 25.31 -40.56 -3.11
N PHE A 89 25.13 -39.27 -3.38
CA PHE A 89 26.20 -38.29 -3.66
C PHE A 89 26.48 -37.33 -2.49
N ASP A 90 25.72 -37.45 -1.41
CA ASP A 90 25.90 -36.68 -0.18
C ASP A 90 27.01 -37.28 0.69
N SER A 91 28.12 -36.55 0.79
CA SER A 91 29.29 -36.92 1.58
C SER A 91 29.06 -36.92 3.10
N THR A 92 27.92 -36.38 3.57
CA THR A 92 27.59 -36.26 5.01
C THR A 92 26.83 -37.47 5.58
N ILE A 93 26.60 -38.49 4.74
CA ILE A 93 25.87 -39.70 5.13
C ILE A 93 26.71 -40.59 6.05
N LYS A 94 26.11 -41.00 7.18
CA LYS A 94 26.72 -41.87 8.20
C LYS A 94 26.86 -43.36 7.80
N ASP A 95 26.60 -43.69 6.54
CA ASP A 95 26.81 -45.04 6.00
C ASP A 95 28.30 -45.20 5.65
N GLN A 96 28.98 -46.03 6.43
CA GLN A 96 30.43 -46.24 6.33
C GLN A 96 30.88 -46.71 4.94
N LYS A 97 30.03 -47.41 4.17
CA LYS A 97 30.39 -47.90 2.84
C LYS A 97 30.31 -46.80 1.78
N LEU A 98 29.29 -45.95 1.85
CA LEU A 98 29.14 -44.79 0.96
C LEU A 98 30.21 -43.75 1.23
N GLN A 99 30.50 -43.49 2.51
CA GLN A 99 31.56 -42.55 2.91
C GLN A 99 32.94 -42.99 2.40
N ALA A 100 33.25 -44.29 2.47
CA ALA A 100 34.48 -44.85 1.91
C ALA A 100 34.58 -44.67 0.38
N ILE A 101 33.46 -44.77 -0.35
CA ILE A 101 33.43 -44.54 -1.81
C ILE A 101 33.67 -43.05 -2.15
N HIS A 102 33.12 -42.13 -1.35
CA HIS A 102 33.33 -40.68 -1.49
C HIS A 102 34.77 -40.26 -1.19
N GLU A 103 35.35 -40.74 -0.08
CA GLU A 103 36.76 -40.50 0.25
C GLU A 103 37.70 -41.05 -0.84
N LEU A 104 37.37 -42.22 -1.38
CA LEU A 104 38.14 -42.83 -2.43
C LEU A 104 38.01 -42.06 -3.76
N ALA A 105 36.81 -41.63 -4.14
CA ALA A 105 36.60 -40.74 -5.29
C ALA A 105 37.37 -39.41 -5.14
N LEU A 106 37.38 -38.82 -3.94
CA LEU A 106 38.16 -37.62 -3.64
C LEU A 106 39.68 -37.87 -3.76
N SER A 107 40.17 -39.03 -3.31
CA SER A 107 41.57 -39.39 -3.45
C SER A 107 41.98 -39.57 -4.93
N VAL A 108 41.10 -40.16 -5.75
CA VAL A 108 41.33 -40.37 -7.18
C VAL A 108 41.29 -39.06 -7.94
N SER A 109 40.37 -38.14 -7.61
CA SER A 109 40.26 -36.84 -8.29
C SER A 109 41.48 -35.94 -8.10
N GLN A 110 42.28 -36.18 -7.06
CA GLN A 110 43.52 -35.46 -6.76
C GLN A 110 44.77 -36.07 -7.43
N THR A 111 44.63 -37.21 -8.12
CA THR A 111 45.76 -37.85 -8.80
C THR A 111 46.10 -37.21 -10.15
N ILE A 112 47.40 -37.19 -10.48
CA ILE A 112 47.89 -36.70 -11.78
C ILE A 112 47.29 -37.51 -12.94
N ASP A 113 47.12 -38.82 -12.75
CA ASP A 113 46.52 -39.71 -13.76
C ASP A 113 45.06 -39.33 -14.07
N TYR A 114 44.27 -38.95 -13.06
CA TYR A 114 42.90 -38.45 -13.25
C TYR A 114 42.88 -37.12 -14.00
N HIS A 115 43.73 -36.16 -13.59
CA HIS A 115 43.81 -34.87 -14.26
C HIS A 115 44.27 -35.00 -15.72
N ASN A 116 45.22 -35.88 -16.03
CA ASN A 116 45.66 -36.17 -17.39
C ASN A 116 44.53 -36.82 -18.23
N ALA A 117 43.81 -37.81 -17.67
CA ALA A 117 42.70 -38.45 -18.36
C ALA A 117 41.53 -37.48 -18.65
N VAL A 118 41.30 -36.51 -17.76
CA VAL A 118 40.27 -35.48 -17.93
C VAL A 118 40.72 -34.36 -18.90
N SER A 119 41.99 -33.98 -18.90
CA SER A 119 42.52 -32.86 -19.70
C SER A 119 42.86 -33.19 -21.15
N ASP A 120 43.33 -34.41 -21.46
CA ASP A 120 43.60 -34.86 -22.85
C ASP A 120 42.31 -35.03 -23.69
N SER A 121 41.14 -34.90 -23.06
CA SER A 121 39.81 -35.26 -23.57
C SER A 121 38.90 -34.07 -23.92
N ALA A 122 39.44 -32.85 -23.95
CA ALA A 122 38.70 -31.63 -23.63
C ALA A 122 37.53 -31.15 -24.54
N PRO A 123 37.43 -31.40 -25.87
CA PRO A 123 36.30 -30.80 -26.60
C PRO A 123 35.16 -31.76 -27.01
N ILE A 124 35.32 -33.10 -26.93
CA ILE A 124 34.34 -34.04 -27.54
C ILE A 124 33.79 -35.09 -26.56
N ILE A 125 34.40 -35.28 -25.39
CA ILE A 125 34.01 -36.32 -24.42
C ILE A 125 32.99 -35.81 -23.38
N SER A 126 32.72 -34.50 -23.32
CA SER A 126 32.11 -33.82 -22.17
C SER A 126 30.65 -34.15 -21.82
N HIS A 127 29.92 -34.96 -22.61
CA HIS A 127 28.47 -35.18 -22.39
C HIS A 127 28.01 -36.64 -22.14
N CYS A 128 28.86 -37.66 -22.35
CA CYS A 128 28.45 -39.07 -22.26
C CYS A 128 29.17 -39.86 -21.15
N TRP A 129 28.39 -40.54 -20.30
CA TRP A 129 28.87 -41.38 -19.18
C TRP A 129 29.77 -42.51 -19.66
N GLU A 130 29.44 -43.18 -20.78
CA GLU A 130 30.22 -44.31 -21.29
C GLU A 130 31.64 -43.88 -21.71
N SER A 131 31.79 -42.69 -22.27
CA SER A 131 33.09 -42.16 -22.70
C SER A 131 33.97 -41.74 -21.51
N PHE A 132 33.36 -41.08 -20.51
CA PHE A 132 34.02 -40.77 -19.25
C PHE A 132 34.43 -42.05 -18.50
N ASN A 133 33.51 -43.01 -18.40
CA ASN A 133 33.75 -44.27 -17.72
C ASN A 133 34.86 -45.08 -18.42
N ASN A 134 34.93 -45.10 -19.76
CA ASN A 134 36.02 -45.78 -20.46
C ASN A 134 37.40 -45.15 -20.19
N SER A 135 37.45 -43.85 -19.89
CA SER A 135 38.69 -43.12 -19.61
C SER A 135 39.13 -43.26 -18.15
N ILE A 136 38.16 -43.32 -17.23
CA ILE A 136 38.39 -43.39 -15.78
C ILE A 136 38.42 -44.82 -15.23
N ALA A 137 37.73 -45.77 -15.85
CA ALA A 137 37.70 -47.17 -15.43
C ALA A 137 39.10 -47.81 -15.31
N PRO A 138 40.07 -47.58 -16.23
CA PRO A 138 41.43 -48.11 -16.06
C PRO A 138 42.15 -47.56 -14.82
N ILE A 139 41.82 -46.35 -14.37
CA ILE A 139 42.37 -45.71 -13.18
C ILE A 139 41.74 -46.33 -11.92
N LEU A 140 40.42 -46.52 -11.93
CA LEU A 140 39.67 -47.14 -10.83
C LEU A 140 40.01 -48.63 -10.66
N VAL A 141 40.30 -49.35 -11.75
CA VAL A 141 40.74 -50.75 -11.70
C VAL A 141 42.11 -50.90 -11.03
N ARG A 142 43.04 -49.94 -11.22
CA ARG A 142 44.36 -49.98 -10.56
C ARG A 142 44.28 -49.78 -9.04
N GLN A 143 43.19 -49.22 -8.54
CA GLN A 143 42.94 -49.05 -7.10
C GLN A 143 42.35 -50.31 -6.44
N GLY A 144 42.17 -51.41 -7.19
CA GLY A 144 41.80 -52.72 -6.63
C GLY A 144 40.32 -52.90 -6.23
N LEU A 145 39.43 -52.03 -6.72
CA LEU A 145 37.99 -52.03 -6.40
C LEU A 145 37.20 -53.15 -7.09
N GLU A 146 36.05 -53.55 -6.53
CA GLU A 146 35.10 -54.44 -7.19
C GLU A 146 34.34 -53.73 -8.33
N SER A 147 33.81 -54.49 -9.31
CA SER A 147 33.18 -53.94 -10.52
C SER A 147 32.03 -52.96 -10.25
N TRP A 148 31.28 -53.16 -9.16
CA TRP A 148 30.17 -52.28 -8.78
C TRP A 148 30.68 -51.02 -8.04
N GLU A 149 31.72 -51.13 -7.22
CA GLU A 149 32.38 -50.00 -6.55
C GLU A 149 33.05 -49.06 -7.55
N GLN A 150 33.67 -49.61 -8.59
CA GLN A 150 34.24 -48.85 -9.71
C GLN A 150 33.16 -48.01 -10.41
N THR A 151 31.98 -48.58 -10.62
CA THR A 151 30.87 -47.89 -11.28
C THR A 151 30.36 -46.72 -10.42
N LEU A 152 30.29 -46.93 -9.10
CA LEU A 152 29.83 -45.94 -8.14
C LEU A 152 30.85 -44.81 -7.93
N ALA A 153 32.13 -45.13 -7.72
CA ALA A 153 33.19 -44.15 -7.63
C ALA A 153 33.34 -43.35 -8.93
N GLY A 154 33.22 -44.02 -10.08
CA GLY A 154 33.16 -43.37 -11.38
C GLY A 154 31.97 -42.41 -11.49
N ALA A 155 30.80 -42.78 -10.98
CA ALA A 155 29.60 -41.94 -11.03
C ALA A 155 29.77 -40.70 -10.15
N VAL A 156 30.35 -40.85 -8.96
CA VAL A 156 30.70 -39.74 -8.06
C VAL A 156 31.70 -38.81 -8.73
N LEU A 157 32.76 -39.34 -9.35
CA LEU A 157 33.75 -38.55 -10.08
C LEU A 157 33.17 -37.82 -11.29
N TYR A 158 32.28 -38.45 -12.04
CA TYR A 158 31.60 -37.87 -13.19
C TYR A 158 30.66 -36.74 -12.77
N VAL A 159 29.91 -36.93 -11.68
CA VAL A 159 29.02 -35.93 -11.11
C VAL A 159 29.83 -34.76 -10.53
N ASN A 160 30.92 -35.01 -9.81
CA ASN A 160 31.80 -33.97 -9.26
C ASN A 160 32.53 -33.17 -10.36
N GLN A 161 32.90 -33.83 -11.47
CA GLN A 161 33.44 -33.12 -12.63
C GLN A 161 32.36 -32.28 -13.33
N ARG A 162 31.13 -32.81 -13.44
CA ARG A 162 29.97 -32.13 -14.06
C ARG A 162 29.42 -30.99 -13.22
N SER A 163 29.46 -31.07 -11.90
CA SER A 163 29.03 -29.99 -11.01
C SER A 163 29.97 -28.78 -11.11
N GLN A 164 31.22 -28.98 -11.55
CA GLN A 164 32.15 -27.89 -11.86
C GLN A 164 31.96 -27.28 -13.26
N VAL A 165 31.19 -27.91 -14.16
CA VAL A 165 30.91 -27.42 -15.53
C VAL A 165 29.47 -26.93 -15.61
N GLU A 166 29.30 -25.61 -15.58
CA GLU A 166 28.09 -24.80 -15.83
C GLU A 166 26.86 -25.58 -16.37
N TYR A 167 26.14 -26.27 -15.49
CA TYR A 167 24.72 -26.54 -15.70
C TYR A 167 23.96 -25.40 -15.02
N GLY A 168 23.22 -24.63 -15.83
CA GLY A 168 22.55 -23.39 -15.45
C GLY A 168 21.84 -23.47 -14.09
N ALA A 169 22.14 -22.50 -13.24
CA ALA A 169 21.66 -22.37 -11.87
C ALA A 169 20.11 -22.41 -11.72
N GLU A 170 19.37 -22.18 -12.79
CA GLU A 170 17.93 -21.86 -12.77
C GLU A 170 16.98 -23.01 -12.39
N ILE A 171 17.37 -24.29 -12.50
CA ILE A 171 16.54 -25.43 -12.03
C ILE A 171 17.03 -25.98 -10.68
N HIS A 172 18.30 -25.75 -10.33
CA HIS A 172 18.87 -26.23 -9.08
C HIS A 172 18.45 -25.39 -7.88
N LEU A 173 18.33 -24.08 -8.05
CA LEU A 173 18.02 -23.13 -6.98
C LEU A 173 16.72 -23.42 -6.23
N PRO A 174 15.59 -23.75 -6.90
CA PRO A 174 14.39 -24.16 -6.22
C PRO A 174 14.56 -25.36 -5.28
N ALA A 175 15.19 -26.42 -5.78
CA ALA A 175 15.42 -27.64 -4.99
C ALA A 175 16.44 -27.37 -3.86
N CYS A 176 17.48 -26.59 -4.12
CA CYS A 176 18.48 -26.22 -3.12
C CYS A 176 17.87 -25.36 -2.01
N PHE A 177 17.01 -24.38 -2.35
CA PHE A 177 16.32 -23.53 -1.38
C PHE A 177 15.48 -24.34 -0.40
N TYR A 178 14.63 -25.24 -0.91
CA TYR A 178 13.79 -26.08 -0.06
C TYR A 178 14.59 -27.17 0.70
N GLN A 179 15.69 -27.66 0.13
CA GLN A 179 16.61 -28.57 0.83
C GLN A 179 17.32 -27.86 1.99
N THR A 180 17.82 -26.65 1.76
CA THR A 180 18.42 -25.80 2.79
C THR A 180 17.44 -25.51 3.92
N LEU A 181 16.20 -25.10 3.60
CA LEU A 181 15.15 -24.86 4.58
C LEU A 181 14.98 -26.05 5.54
N ARG A 182 14.98 -27.26 4.97
CA ARG A 182 14.85 -28.51 5.73
C ARG A 182 16.10 -28.88 6.53
N ILE A 183 17.30 -28.54 6.04
CA ILE A 183 18.57 -28.81 6.75
C ILE A 183 18.70 -27.92 7.98
N HIS A 184 18.30 -26.65 7.88
CA HIS A 184 18.37 -25.71 9.01
C HIS A 184 17.26 -25.93 10.06
N ASP A 185 16.34 -26.86 9.83
CA ASP A 185 15.35 -27.36 10.79
C ASP A 185 15.88 -28.59 11.57
N GLU A 186 17.00 -28.45 12.28
CA GLU A 186 17.57 -29.57 13.06
C GLU A 186 16.84 -29.80 14.41
N GLY A 187 15.91 -28.92 14.79
CA GLY A 187 15.30 -28.88 16.13
C GLY A 187 13.89 -29.46 16.27
N ASN A 188 13.22 -29.88 15.18
CA ASN A 188 11.75 -30.07 15.16
C ASN A 188 10.97 -28.79 15.56
N GLU A 189 11.61 -27.62 15.55
CA GLU A 189 10.92 -26.34 15.69
C GLU A 189 10.16 -26.00 14.40
N PHE A 190 10.65 -26.45 13.23
CA PHE A 190 9.92 -26.35 11.98
C PHE A 190 9.24 -27.69 11.66
N VAL A 191 8.01 -27.91 12.13
CA VAL A 191 7.15 -28.93 11.50
C VAL A 191 6.68 -28.40 10.14
N PHE A 192 7.59 -28.27 9.17
CA PHE A 192 7.31 -27.64 7.89
C PHE A 192 7.66 -28.57 6.72
N GLU A 193 6.64 -29.24 6.18
CA GLU A 193 6.70 -29.86 4.86
C GLU A 193 6.29 -28.80 3.83
N VAL A 194 7.19 -28.51 2.88
CA VAL A 194 6.91 -27.61 1.75
C VAL A 194 5.74 -28.18 0.96
N THR A 195 4.72 -27.35 0.72
CA THR A 195 3.51 -27.79 0.03
C THR A 195 3.55 -27.50 -1.47
N ASP A 196 2.83 -28.29 -2.27
CA ASP A 196 2.69 -28.05 -3.71
C ASP A 196 2.12 -26.63 -3.97
N GLU A 197 1.24 -26.17 -3.07
CA GLU A 197 0.60 -24.87 -3.10
C GLU A 197 1.61 -23.71 -2.93
N GLN A 198 2.59 -23.83 -2.05
CA GLN A 198 3.65 -22.82 -1.84
C GLN A 198 4.58 -22.70 -3.05
N ILE A 199 4.94 -23.82 -3.66
CA ILE A 199 5.77 -23.83 -4.88
C ILE A 199 5.03 -23.15 -6.03
N LEU A 200 3.75 -23.48 -6.20
CA LEU A 200 2.90 -22.84 -7.21
C LEU A 200 2.79 -21.33 -6.98
N ALA A 201 2.55 -20.91 -5.74
CA ALA A 201 2.49 -19.51 -5.37
C ALA A 201 3.79 -18.76 -5.67
N GLY A 202 4.95 -19.33 -5.31
CA GLY A 202 6.25 -18.74 -5.58
C GLY A 202 6.53 -18.57 -7.08
N LEU A 203 6.16 -19.56 -7.90
CA LEU A 203 6.29 -19.47 -9.37
C LEU A 203 5.37 -18.41 -9.98
N VAL A 204 4.13 -18.33 -9.48
CA VAL A 204 3.15 -17.32 -9.94
C VAL A 204 3.60 -15.91 -9.56
N MET A 205 4.18 -15.72 -8.37
CA MET A 205 4.77 -14.45 -7.95
C MET A 205 5.97 -14.07 -8.81
N TYR A 206 6.87 -15.01 -9.12
CA TYR A 206 8.01 -14.77 -10.01
C TYR A 206 7.59 -14.27 -11.41
N GLN A 207 6.35 -14.53 -11.84
CA GLN A 207 5.79 -14.01 -13.09
C GLN A 207 5.23 -12.58 -12.99
N GLY A 208 5.23 -11.95 -11.81
CA GLY A 208 4.70 -10.60 -11.59
C GLY A 208 3.20 -10.55 -11.26
N ASN A 209 2.69 -11.51 -10.49
CA ASN A 209 1.27 -11.56 -10.09
C ASN A 209 1.08 -11.41 -8.57
N ILE A 210 -0.15 -11.10 -8.17
CA ILE A 210 -0.60 -11.20 -6.78
C ILE A 210 -1.20 -12.60 -6.56
N VAL A 211 -0.75 -13.29 -5.53
CA VAL A 211 -1.27 -14.60 -5.14
C VAL A 211 -2.17 -14.46 -3.91
N GLU A 212 -3.40 -14.99 -4.00
CA GLU A 212 -4.23 -15.18 -2.82
C GLU A 212 -3.94 -16.55 -2.19
N MET A 213 -3.39 -16.54 -0.97
CA MET A 213 -3.15 -17.72 -0.15
C MET A 213 -3.76 -17.52 1.23
N ASN A 214 -4.53 -18.51 1.71
CA ASN A 214 -5.11 -18.46 3.05
C ASN A 214 -4.05 -18.24 4.12
N ALA A 215 -4.46 -17.58 5.22
CA ALA A 215 -3.57 -17.37 6.35
C ALA A 215 -3.13 -18.72 6.97
N GLY A 216 -1.86 -18.82 7.37
CA GLY A 216 -1.27 -20.06 7.87
C GLY A 216 -0.80 -21.05 6.79
N GLU A 217 -0.88 -20.73 5.49
CA GLU A 217 -0.35 -21.57 4.40
C GLU A 217 1.16 -21.34 4.12
N GLY A 218 1.86 -20.53 4.94
CA GLY A 218 3.30 -20.28 4.78
C GLY A 218 3.66 -19.23 3.73
N LYS A 219 2.95 -18.09 3.73
CA LYS A 219 3.18 -16.93 2.83
C LYS A 219 4.64 -16.48 2.79
N THR A 220 5.25 -16.25 3.95
CA THR A 220 6.66 -15.79 4.06
C THR A 220 7.63 -16.69 3.30
N ILE A 221 7.46 -18.01 3.39
CA ILE A 221 8.29 -18.99 2.67
C ILE A 221 7.98 -18.98 1.17
N ALA A 222 6.70 -18.86 0.79
CA ALA A 222 6.32 -18.74 -0.62
C ALA A 222 6.92 -17.49 -1.28
N ALA A 223 7.06 -16.36 -0.57
CA ALA A 223 7.70 -15.13 -1.09
C ALA A 223 9.22 -15.19 -1.10
N ALA A 224 9.84 -15.91 -0.18
CA ALA A 224 11.28 -16.12 -0.18
C ALA A 224 11.76 -16.84 -1.45
N PHE A 225 10.92 -17.70 -2.03
CA PHE A 225 11.22 -18.42 -3.27
C PHE A 225 11.51 -17.50 -4.48
N PRO A 226 10.60 -16.62 -4.93
CA PRO A 226 10.90 -15.67 -5.99
C PRO A 226 12.00 -14.67 -5.61
N ALA A 227 12.17 -14.35 -4.33
CA ALA A 227 13.27 -13.50 -3.87
C ALA A 227 14.64 -14.10 -4.21
N VAL A 228 14.85 -15.39 -3.91
CA VAL A 228 16.08 -16.12 -4.27
C VAL A 228 16.30 -16.13 -5.78
N LEU A 229 15.26 -16.41 -6.57
CA LEU A 229 15.38 -16.49 -8.02
C LEU A 229 15.81 -15.16 -8.65
N HIS A 230 15.26 -14.04 -8.18
CA HIS A 230 15.67 -12.72 -8.66
C HIS A 230 17.04 -12.30 -8.13
N ALA A 231 17.35 -12.58 -6.87
CA ALA A 231 18.63 -12.23 -6.25
C ALA A 231 19.82 -12.91 -6.96
N VAL A 232 19.69 -14.18 -7.35
CA VAL A 232 20.75 -14.89 -8.09
C VAL A 232 20.97 -14.35 -9.50
N GLN A 233 19.98 -13.68 -10.10
CA GLN A 233 20.15 -12.97 -11.35
C GLN A 233 20.94 -11.65 -11.20
N GLY A 234 21.38 -11.33 -9.98
CA GLY A 234 22.03 -10.06 -9.64
C GLY A 234 21.05 -8.89 -9.58
N ARG A 235 19.74 -9.17 -9.47
CA ARG A 235 18.72 -8.13 -9.26
C ARG A 235 18.58 -7.86 -7.77
N THR A 236 18.41 -6.60 -7.42
CA THR A 236 18.06 -6.19 -6.05
C THR A 236 16.61 -6.59 -5.75
N VAL A 237 16.39 -7.19 -4.59
CA VAL A 237 15.06 -7.63 -4.17
C VAL A 237 14.66 -6.90 -2.91
N HIS A 238 13.56 -6.15 -2.97
CA HIS A 238 12.93 -5.55 -1.81
C HIS A 238 11.69 -6.37 -1.43
N VAL A 239 11.68 -6.92 -0.22
CA VAL A 239 10.52 -7.60 0.36
C VAL A 239 9.81 -6.61 1.27
N ILE A 240 8.62 -6.20 0.87
CA ILE A 240 7.82 -5.18 1.54
C ILE A 240 6.85 -5.86 2.51
N THR A 241 6.99 -5.58 3.80
CA THR A 241 6.13 -6.11 4.87
C THR A 241 5.16 -5.04 5.38
N ALA A 242 4.22 -5.44 6.26
CA ALA A 242 3.26 -4.52 6.85
C ALA A 242 3.88 -3.55 7.87
N ASN A 243 4.94 -3.97 8.58
CA ASN A 243 5.65 -3.14 9.56
C ASN A 243 7.12 -3.58 9.69
N ASP A 244 7.88 -2.78 10.44
CA ASP A 244 9.31 -2.95 10.68
C ASP A 244 9.63 -4.21 11.50
N TYR A 245 8.77 -4.56 12.46
CA TYR A 245 8.93 -5.78 13.24
C TYR A 245 8.93 -7.03 12.35
N LEU A 246 7.94 -7.17 11.46
CA LEU A 246 7.86 -8.28 10.52
C LEU A 246 9.04 -8.29 9.55
N ALA A 247 9.51 -7.11 9.10
CA ALA A 247 10.69 -7.01 8.25
C ALA A 247 11.94 -7.56 8.94
N GLY A 248 12.20 -7.14 10.19
CA GLY A 248 13.33 -7.61 10.98
C GLY A 248 13.24 -9.11 11.28
N ARG A 249 12.08 -9.56 11.77
CA ARG A 249 11.82 -10.97 12.10
C ARG A 249 12.04 -11.88 10.89
N ASP A 250 11.41 -11.59 9.76
CA ASP A 250 11.44 -12.47 8.59
C ASP A 250 12.82 -12.48 7.93
N ALA A 251 13.53 -11.35 7.94
CA ALA A 251 14.91 -11.28 7.47
C ALA A 251 15.87 -12.11 8.34
N GLU A 252 15.78 -12.00 9.66
CA GLU A 252 16.60 -12.79 10.60
C GLU A 252 16.25 -14.28 10.53
N TRP A 253 14.95 -14.59 10.46
CA TRP A 253 14.44 -15.96 10.39
C TRP A 253 14.93 -16.70 9.13
N LEU A 254 14.95 -16.03 7.98
CA LEU A 254 15.38 -16.63 6.70
C LEU A 254 16.86 -16.41 6.38
N ALA A 255 17.60 -15.65 7.19
CA ALA A 255 19.03 -15.40 6.95
C ALA A 255 19.87 -16.67 6.79
N PRO A 256 19.75 -17.71 7.65
CA PRO A 256 20.53 -18.94 7.47
C PRO A 256 20.28 -19.60 6.12
N VAL A 257 19.04 -19.53 5.64
CA VAL A 257 18.63 -20.11 4.36
C VAL A 257 19.27 -19.33 3.20
N PHE A 258 19.12 -18.00 3.19
CA PHE A 258 19.70 -17.17 2.14
C PHE A 258 21.23 -17.23 2.12
N GLU A 259 21.88 -17.16 3.29
CA GLU A 259 23.33 -17.17 3.42
C GLU A 259 23.95 -18.50 2.96
N SER A 260 23.29 -19.64 3.22
CA SER A 260 23.75 -20.94 2.72
C SER A 260 23.76 -21.02 1.17
N LEU A 261 22.89 -20.24 0.51
CA LEU A 261 22.81 -20.13 -0.94
C LEU A 261 23.78 -19.08 -1.50
N GLY A 262 24.60 -18.46 -0.64
CA GLY A 262 25.54 -17.40 -1.00
C GLY A 262 24.87 -16.05 -1.23
N LEU A 263 23.60 -15.88 -0.82
CA LEU A 263 22.88 -14.61 -0.88
C LEU A 263 23.06 -13.84 0.42
N THR A 264 22.95 -12.52 0.33
CA THR A 264 23.03 -11.65 1.51
C THR A 264 21.66 -11.03 1.77
N VAL A 265 21.25 -11.00 3.04
CA VAL A 265 19.97 -10.43 3.47
C VAL A 265 20.19 -9.37 4.56
N SER A 266 19.30 -8.38 4.63
CA SER A 266 19.17 -7.45 5.76
C SER A 266 17.74 -6.90 5.81
N ALA A 267 17.39 -6.23 6.91
CA ALA A 267 16.20 -5.39 7.00
C ALA A 267 16.60 -3.92 7.06
N VAL A 268 15.71 -3.03 6.63
CA VAL A 268 15.74 -1.58 6.86
C VAL A 268 14.64 -1.24 7.85
N LEU A 269 15.01 -0.57 8.94
CA LEU A 269 14.13 -0.24 10.06
C LEU A 269 14.19 1.28 10.32
N GLU A 270 13.12 1.85 10.86
CA GLU A 270 12.98 3.28 11.16
C GLU A 270 14.17 3.82 11.96
N VAL A 271 14.61 3.07 12.99
CA VAL A 271 15.68 3.45 13.92
C VAL A 271 17.08 3.54 13.29
N MET A 272 17.26 3.06 12.07
CA MET A 272 18.56 3.00 11.41
C MET A 272 19.02 4.34 10.87
N ASP A 273 20.32 4.60 11.03
CA ASP A 273 20.98 5.77 10.44
C ASP A 273 21.34 5.58 8.95
N GLU A 274 21.77 6.65 8.28
CA GLU A 274 22.07 6.58 6.84
C GLU A 274 23.22 5.60 6.48
N PRO A 275 24.35 5.56 7.22
CA PRO A 275 25.37 4.52 7.03
C PRO A 275 24.84 3.09 7.14
N GLU A 276 24.04 2.80 8.17
CA GLU A 276 23.42 1.47 8.38
C GLU A 276 22.48 1.12 7.23
N ARG A 277 21.62 2.05 6.81
CA ARG A 277 20.72 1.86 5.66
C ARG A 277 21.49 1.57 4.38
N ARG A 278 22.59 2.28 4.12
CA ARG A 278 23.44 2.02 2.93
C ARG A 278 24.05 0.62 2.95
N ILE A 279 24.43 0.11 4.12
CA ILE A 279 24.93 -1.27 4.29
C ILE A 279 23.80 -2.27 4.04
N ALA A 280 22.59 -2.00 4.55
CA ALA A 280 21.41 -2.85 4.38
C ALA A 280 20.99 -2.92 2.90
N TYR A 281 20.86 -1.78 2.22
CA TYR A 281 20.59 -1.71 0.78
C TYR A 281 21.70 -2.29 -0.10
N GLY A 282 22.92 -2.44 0.45
CA GLY A 282 24.03 -3.14 -0.20
C GLY A 282 23.86 -4.65 -0.34
N LYS A 283 22.81 -5.23 0.24
CA LYS A 283 22.53 -6.67 0.27
C LYS A 283 21.67 -7.10 -0.92
N SER A 284 21.69 -8.39 -1.23
CA SER A 284 20.94 -8.97 -2.36
C SER A 284 19.42 -8.93 -2.11
N ILE A 285 19.01 -9.18 -0.87
CA ILE A 285 17.61 -9.17 -0.42
C ILE A 285 17.48 -8.21 0.75
N VAL A 286 16.51 -7.30 0.67
CA VAL A 286 16.28 -6.27 1.69
C VAL A 286 14.83 -6.30 2.12
N TYR A 287 14.57 -6.56 3.39
CA TYR A 287 13.23 -6.46 3.99
C TYR A 287 12.97 -5.05 4.53
N GLY A 288 11.73 -4.61 4.55
CA GLY A 288 11.35 -3.32 5.15
C GLY A 288 9.87 -3.01 4.99
N ALA A 289 9.36 -2.07 5.77
CA ALA A 289 8.03 -1.54 5.55
C ALA A 289 7.99 -0.67 4.27
N LEU A 290 6.81 -0.58 3.65
CA LEU A 290 6.59 0.23 2.44
C LEU A 290 7.00 1.70 2.64
N ARG A 291 6.70 2.23 3.83
CA ARG A 291 6.98 3.63 4.21
C ARG A 291 8.47 3.91 4.22
N GLU A 292 9.27 3.01 4.78
CA GLU A 292 10.73 3.15 4.86
C GLU A 292 11.34 3.24 3.47
N PHE A 293 10.99 2.29 2.58
CA PHE A 293 11.47 2.32 1.20
C PHE A 293 11.03 3.58 0.45
N GLY A 294 9.79 4.03 0.64
CA GLY A 294 9.28 5.24 -0.02
C GLY A 294 9.92 6.52 0.51
N PHE A 295 10.21 6.62 1.81
CA PHE A 295 10.91 7.75 2.40
C PHE A 295 12.38 7.78 1.99
N ASP A 296 13.08 6.65 2.00
CA ASP A 296 14.46 6.57 1.51
C ASP A 296 14.53 6.96 0.02
N PHE A 297 13.59 6.53 -0.81
CA PHE A 297 13.49 6.95 -2.21
C PHE A 297 13.37 8.46 -2.36
N MET A 298 12.46 9.09 -1.61
CA MET A 298 12.31 10.55 -1.68
C MET A 298 13.53 11.29 -1.13
N ARG A 299 14.15 10.80 -0.03
CA ARG A 299 15.39 11.38 0.53
C ARG A 299 16.53 11.32 -0.47
N ASP A 300 16.72 10.19 -1.13
CA ASP A 300 17.77 9.98 -2.13
C ASP A 300 17.65 10.93 -3.32
N ASN A 301 16.43 11.22 -3.79
CA ASN A 301 16.19 12.19 -4.86
C ASN A 301 16.46 13.66 -4.45
N LEU A 302 16.58 13.93 -3.15
CA LEU A 302 16.89 15.26 -2.60
C LEU A 302 18.37 15.42 -2.21
N LYS A 303 19.17 14.35 -2.23
CA LYS A 303 20.61 14.43 -1.93
C LYS A 303 21.37 15.28 -2.94
N LEU A 304 22.43 15.92 -2.47
CA LEU A 304 23.30 16.79 -3.29
C LEU A 304 24.52 16.05 -3.84
N SER A 305 24.73 14.79 -3.43
CA SER A 305 25.84 13.94 -3.83
C SER A 305 25.37 12.52 -4.04
N SER A 306 25.84 11.89 -5.12
CA SER A 306 25.58 10.47 -5.40
C SER A 306 26.17 9.53 -4.35
N ALA A 307 27.18 9.97 -3.59
CA ALA A 307 27.77 9.18 -2.51
C ALA A 307 26.87 9.10 -1.26
N GLU A 308 25.92 10.02 -1.11
CA GLU A 308 25.01 10.06 0.04
C GLU A 308 23.78 9.17 -0.15
N VAL A 309 23.45 8.84 -1.40
CA VAL A 309 22.34 7.95 -1.76
C VAL A 309 22.47 6.61 -1.03
N VAL A 310 21.36 6.12 -0.47
CA VAL A 310 21.33 4.85 0.27
C VAL A 310 20.76 3.70 -0.56
N GLN A 311 19.73 3.94 -1.38
CA GLN A 311 19.08 2.91 -2.19
C GLN A 311 19.89 2.57 -3.44
N GLN A 312 19.77 1.31 -3.85
CA GLN A 312 20.23 0.84 -5.16
C GLN A 312 19.11 0.95 -6.21
N ASP A 313 19.35 0.42 -7.40
CA ASP A 313 18.33 0.34 -8.44
C ASP A 313 17.10 -0.45 -7.92
N LEU A 314 15.90 0.05 -8.21
CA LEU A 314 14.65 -0.58 -7.80
C LEU A 314 14.28 -1.69 -8.81
N ASN A 315 14.80 -2.91 -8.63
CA ASN A 315 14.53 -3.99 -9.57
C ASN A 315 13.24 -4.75 -9.25
N VAL A 316 13.15 -5.37 -8.07
CA VAL A 316 12.04 -6.26 -7.72
C VAL A 316 11.41 -5.86 -6.39
N ALA A 317 10.08 -5.70 -6.37
CA ALA A 317 9.29 -5.57 -5.15
C ALA A 317 8.40 -6.79 -4.95
N ILE A 318 8.57 -7.48 -3.81
CA ILE A 318 7.72 -8.59 -3.38
C ILE A 318 6.93 -8.09 -2.18
N ILE A 319 5.61 -7.92 -2.33
CA ILE A 319 4.77 -7.27 -1.34
C ILE A 319 4.01 -8.33 -0.55
N ASP A 320 4.35 -8.48 0.72
CA ASP A 320 3.54 -9.23 1.68
C ASP A 320 2.32 -8.41 2.09
N GLU A 321 1.20 -9.10 2.28
CA GLU A 321 -0.12 -8.52 2.49
C GLU A 321 -0.43 -7.37 1.52
N ALA A 322 -0.30 -7.66 0.22
CA ALA A 322 -0.41 -6.69 -0.87
C ALA A 322 -1.71 -5.88 -0.86
N ASP A 323 -2.80 -6.42 -0.33
CA ASP A 323 -4.07 -5.71 -0.16
C ASP A 323 -3.97 -4.55 0.84
N HIS A 324 -3.25 -4.73 1.94
CA HIS A 324 -3.01 -3.66 2.89
C HIS A 324 -2.09 -2.60 2.31
N ALA A 325 -0.94 -3.00 1.78
CA ALA A 325 0.06 -2.07 1.26
C ALA A 325 -0.48 -1.28 0.05
N LEU A 326 -1.15 -1.94 -0.89
CA LEU A 326 -1.53 -1.32 -2.18
C LEU A 326 -2.96 -0.80 -2.24
N ILE A 327 -3.85 -1.16 -1.30
CA ILE A 327 -5.25 -0.71 -1.29
C ILE A 327 -5.53 0.12 -0.04
N ASP A 328 -5.24 -0.41 1.16
CA ASP A 328 -5.59 0.27 2.41
C ASP A 328 -4.66 1.46 2.70
N GLU A 329 -3.34 1.25 2.61
CA GLU A 329 -2.36 2.31 2.85
C GLU A 329 -2.26 3.29 1.68
N ALA A 330 -2.63 2.88 0.46
CA ALA A 330 -2.56 3.72 -0.73
C ALA A 330 -3.46 4.96 -0.68
N ASN A 331 -4.37 5.05 0.30
CA ASN A 331 -5.18 6.25 0.55
C ASN A 331 -4.37 7.45 1.02
N ILE A 332 -3.18 7.22 1.61
CA ILE A 332 -2.37 8.25 2.24
C ILE A 332 -1.06 8.36 1.47
N PRO A 333 -0.78 9.49 0.80
CA PRO A 333 0.50 9.68 0.15
C PRO A 333 1.62 9.78 1.20
N LEU A 334 2.81 9.31 0.84
CA LEU A 334 4.01 9.47 1.64
C LEU A 334 4.50 10.91 1.46
N ILE A 335 4.73 11.63 2.56
CA ILE A 335 5.13 13.04 2.55
C ILE A 335 6.39 13.18 3.39
N ILE A 336 7.44 13.76 2.80
CA ILE A 336 8.62 14.19 3.57
C ILE A 336 8.46 15.65 3.92
N ALA A 337 8.57 15.92 5.21
CA ALA A 337 8.58 17.27 5.74
C ALA A 337 10.00 17.61 6.26
N GLY A 338 10.43 18.85 6.02
CA GLY A 338 11.69 19.39 6.47
C GLY A 338 11.63 19.96 7.90
N GLY A 339 12.54 20.88 8.20
CA GLY A 339 12.59 21.58 9.48
C GLY A 339 11.29 22.30 9.83
N ALA A 340 11.17 22.72 11.10
CA ALA A 340 10.04 23.52 11.54
C ALA A 340 9.95 24.80 10.70
N GLY A 341 8.89 24.91 9.90
CA GLY A 341 8.63 26.10 9.10
C GLY A 341 8.06 27.24 9.94
N GLU A 342 7.65 28.32 9.29
CA GLU A 342 7.03 29.44 9.99
C GLU A 342 5.64 29.08 10.53
N ILE A 343 5.28 29.65 11.68
CA ILE A 343 3.92 29.58 12.20
C ILE A 343 2.99 30.30 11.20
N PRO A 344 1.96 29.63 10.65
CA PRO A 344 1.03 30.26 9.72
C PRO A 344 0.37 31.50 10.33
N LYS A 345 0.66 32.67 9.77
CA LYS A 345 0.09 33.95 10.24
C LYS A 345 -1.27 34.20 9.59
N ILE A 346 -2.32 33.75 10.25
CA ILE A 346 -3.70 34.06 9.84
C ILE A 346 -4.13 35.40 10.46
N PRO A 347 -4.47 36.43 9.67
CA PRO A 347 -4.87 37.73 10.21
C PRO A 347 -6.13 37.62 11.08
N ALA A 348 -6.14 38.29 12.24
CA ALA A 348 -7.30 38.31 13.14
C ALA A 348 -8.59 38.79 12.43
N LYS A 349 -8.45 39.75 11.50
CA LYS A 349 -9.56 40.24 10.67
C LYS A 349 -10.17 39.11 9.82
N LEU A 350 -9.32 38.30 9.16
CA LEU A 350 -9.76 37.15 8.35
C LEU A 350 -10.52 36.15 9.22
N ARG A 351 -9.95 35.76 10.37
CA ARG A 351 -10.62 34.88 11.34
C ARG A 351 -12.02 35.38 11.69
N THR A 352 -12.15 36.64 12.11
CA THR A 352 -13.45 37.20 12.50
C THR A 352 -14.45 37.27 11.35
N THR A 353 -14.00 37.44 10.11
CA THR A 353 -14.87 37.42 8.93
C THR A 353 -15.42 36.01 8.69
N ILE A 354 -14.59 34.97 8.76
CA ILE A 354 -15.04 33.58 8.55
C ILE A 354 -15.98 33.13 9.66
N GLU A 355 -15.69 33.46 10.92
CA GLU A 355 -16.59 33.19 12.05
C GLU A 355 -17.98 33.82 11.84
N ARG A 356 -18.04 35.04 11.31
CA ARG A 356 -19.30 35.71 10.97
C ARG A 356 -19.99 35.06 9.77
N LEU A 357 -19.24 34.72 8.71
CA LEU A 357 -19.77 34.04 7.52
C LEU A 357 -20.48 32.73 7.92
N VAL A 358 -19.82 31.88 8.71
CA VAL A 358 -20.38 30.59 9.17
C VAL A 358 -21.58 30.81 10.09
N LYS A 359 -21.56 31.84 10.94
CA LYS A 359 -22.72 32.22 11.77
C LYS A 359 -23.92 32.65 10.91
N HIS A 360 -23.67 33.40 9.83
CA HIS A 360 -24.72 33.79 8.89
C HIS A 360 -25.26 32.60 8.10
N GLN A 361 -24.42 31.65 7.67
CA GLN A 361 -24.86 30.39 7.09
C GLN A 361 -25.77 29.62 8.05
N ARG A 362 -25.36 29.41 9.31
CA ARG A 362 -26.19 28.72 10.32
C ARG A 362 -27.54 29.41 10.52
N SER A 363 -27.57 30.74 10.47
CA SER A 363 -28.83 31.49 10.54
C SER A 363 -29.73 31.25 9.33
N ALA A 364 -29.16 31.09 8.14
CA ALA A 364 -29.90 30.71 6.93
C ALA A 364 -30.45 29.27 7.03
N VAL A 365 -29.63 28.32 7.51
CA VAL A 365 -30.05 26.93 7.79
C VAL A 365 -31.23 26.91 8.77
N SER A 366 -31.15 27.62 9.89
CA SER A 366 -32.25 27.72 10.86
C SER A 366 -33.51 28.37 10.29
N ALA A 367 -33.41 29.24 9.29
CA ALA A 367 -34.56 29.82 8.61
C ALA A 367 -35.24 28.79 7.70
N LEU A 368 -34.45 28.01 6.95
CA LEU A 368 -34.93 26.91 6.10
C LEU A 368 -35.61 25.82 6.93
N GLU A 369 -35.04 25.44 8.09
CA GLU A 369 -35.64 24.47 9.01
C GLU A 369 -37.02 24.92 9.50
N LYS A 370 -37.20 26.22 9.76
CA LYS A 370 -38.51 26.78 10.14
C LYS A 370 -39.50 26.80 8.98
N GLU A 371 -39.03 27.13 7.77
CA GLU A 371 -39.84 27.15 6.56
C GLU A 371 -40.36 25.75 6.19
N MET A 372 -39.55 24.70 6.42
CA MET A 372 -40.00 23.31 6.23
C MET A 372 -41.23 22.95 7.08
N GLY A 373 -41.31 23.47 8.32
CA GLY A 373 -42.43 23.21 9.23
C GLY A 373 -43.78 23.76 8.74
N ILE A 374 -43.79 24.62 7.73
CA ILE A 374 -44.99 25.29 7.20
C ILE A 374 -45.64 24.48 6.07
N HIS A 375 -44.87 23.66 5.34
CA HIS A 375 -45.33 22.94 4.15
C HIS A 375 -45.68 21.47 4.44
N GLU A 376 -46.66 20.91 3.71
CA GLU A 376 -47.05 19.50 3.87
C GLU A 376 -45.94 18.51 3.44
N PRO A 377 -45.84 17.32 4.09
CA PRO A 377 -44.79 16.31 3.84
C PRO A 377 -44.63 15.86 2.39
N SER A 378 -45.71 15.88 1.59
CA SER A 378 -45.73 15.41 0.20
C SER A 378 -45.60 16.52 -0.85
N SER A 379 -45.38 17.77 -0.45
CA SER A 379 -45.29 18.91 -1.37
C SER A 379 -43.94 18.97 -2.10
N ASP A 380 -43.98 19.26 -3.40
CA ASP A 380 -42.78 19.54 -4.21
C ASP A 380 -41.96 20.72 -3.65
N ALA A 381 -42.63 21.70 -3.05
CA ALA A 381 -41.98 22.83 -2.38
C ALA A 381 -41.16 22.37 -1.17
N ARG A 382 -41.67 21.40 -0.39
CA ARG A 382 -40.95 20.85 0.78
C ARG A 382 -39.73 20.04 0.35
N LEU A 383 -39.83 19.27 -0.75
CA LEU A 383 -38.71 18.56 -1.37
C LEU A 383 -37.58 19.50 -1.81
N LYS A 384 -37.93 20.67 -2.39
CA LYS A 384 -36.96 21.70 -2.78
C LYS A 384 -36.27 22.34 -1.58
N ILE A 385 -37.01 22.61 -0.51
CA ILE A 385 -36.41 23.12 0.74
C ILE A 385 -35.50 22.05 1.36
N LEU A 386 -35.89 20.77 1.32
CA LEU A 386 -35.04 19.66 1.75
C LEU A 386 -33.75 19.56 0.94
N ALA A 387 -33.82 19.74 -0.39
CA ALA A 387 -32.65 19.79 -1.26
C ALA A 387 -31.74 20.99 -0.93
N LYS A 388 -32.33 22.15 -0.69
CA LYS A 388 -31.60 23.35 -0.27
C LYS A 388 -30.95 23.20 1.10
N LEU A 389 -31.66 22.57 2.05
CA LEU A 389 -31.15 22.28 3.39
C LEU A 389 -30.00 21.28 3.33
N TYR A 390 -30.11 20.25 2.48
CA TYR A 390 -29.04 19.28 2.21
C TYR A 390 -27.79 19.95 1.65
N LEU A 391 -27.95 20.89 0.70
CA LEU A 391 -26.83 21.70 0.20
C LEU A 391 -26.29 22.71 1.22
N ALA A 392 -27.11 23.17 2.18
CA ALA A 392 -26.70 24.17 3.16
C ALA A 392 -25.96 23.56 4.37
N ASP A 393 -26.44 22.42 4.85
CA ASP A 393 -25.90 21.63 5.96
C ASP A 393 -26.43 20.17 5.88
N PRO A 394 -25.66 19.24 5.27
CA PRO A 394 -26.02 17.82 5.16
C PRO A 394 -26.28 17.14 6.51
N ASP A 395 -25.77 17.71 7.60
CA ASP A 395 -25.83 17.14 8.94
C ASP A 395 -26.94 17.73 9.81
N SER A 396 -27.79 18.61 9.27
CA SER A 396 -28.92 19.16 10.01
C SER A 396 -29.71 18.04 10.71
N ALA A 397 -30.01 18.24 12.00
CA ALA A 397 -30.78 17.26 12.78
C ALA A 397 -32.19 17.09 12.22
N VAL A 398 -32.79 18.18 11.72
CA VAL A 398 -34.12 18.17 11.10
C VAL A 398 -34.09 17.39 9.79
N LEU A 399 -33.05 17.61 8.98
CA LEU A 399 -32.83 16.87 7.73
C LEU A 399 -32.68 15.37 7.99
N ARG A 400 -31.85 14.97 8.96
CA ARG A 400 -31.66 13.56 9.33
C ARG A 400 -32.94 12.92 9.84
N GLN A 401 -33.72 13.63 10.66
CA GLN A 401 -35.01 13.13 11.14
C GLN A 401 -35.98 12.88 9.97
N GLU A 402 -36.10 13.82 9.03
CA GLU A 402 -36.99 13.68 7.87
C GLU A 402 -36.52 12.56 6.93
N LEU A 403 -35.21 12.47 6.65
CA LEU A 403 -34.65 11.41 5.81
C LEU A 403 -34.79 10.03 6.45
N SER A 404 -34.69 9.93 7.79
CA SER A 404 -34.93 8.67 8.51
C SER A 404 -36.39 8.20 8.43
N SER A 405 -37.33 9.14 8.27
CA SER A 405 -38.76 8.84 8.16
C SER A 405 -39.18 8.38 6.75
N ASP A 406 -38.40 8.70 5.72
CA ASP A 406 -38.63 8.27 4.33
C ASP A 406 -37.39 7.60 3.70
N PRO A 407 -37.38 6.26 3.56
CA PRO A 407 -36.27 5.50 2.99
C PRO A 407 -35.92 5.86 1.53
N LYS A 408 -36.82 6.51 0.80
CA LYS A 408 -36.57 7.01 -0.57
C LYS A 408 -36.31 8.52 -0.63
N GLY A 409 -36.34 9.20 0.52
CA GLY A 409 -36.26 10.65 0.63
C GLY A 409 -34.95 11.19 0.09
N LEU A 410 -33.83 10.60 0.49
CA LEU A 410 -32.50 11.03 0.04
C LEU A 410 -32.33 10.90 -1.47
N LYS A 411 -32.82 9.81 -2.07
CA LYS A 411 -32.79 9.63 -3.54
C LYS A 411 -33.63 10.67 -4.27
N ARG A 412 -34.77 11.06 -3.71
CA ARG A 412 -35.61 12.14 -4.28
C ARG A 412 -34.92 13.49 -4.15
N VAL A 413 -34.31 13.78 -3.01
CA VAL A 413 -33.52 15.00 -2.78
C VAL A 413 -32.35 15.10 -3.76
N ILE A 414 -31.51 14.06 -3.85
CA ILE A 414 -30.37 14.02 -4.78
C ILE A 414 -30.83 14.15 -6.23
N ARG A 415 -31.98 13.55 -6.58
CA ARG A 415 -32.57 13.68 -7.91
C ARG A 415 -32.96 15.12 -8.21
N VAL A 416 -33.63 15.82 -7.28
CA VAL A 416 -33.97 17.24 -7.43
C VAL A 416 -32.69 18.05 -7.58
N ILE A 417 -31.67 17.84 -6.74
CA ILE A 417 -30.38 18.53 -6.87
C ILE A 417 -29.78 18.30 -8.27
N SER A 418 -29.81 17.07 -8.76
CA SER A 418 -29.27 16.72 -10.09
C SER A 418 -30.08 17.32 -11.25
N GLU A 419 -31.41 17.41 -11.12
CA GLU A 419 -32.30 18.02 -12.12
C GLU A 419 -32.01 19.53 -12.26
N TYR A 420 -31.74 20.22 -11.14
CA TYR A 420 -31.43 21.65 -11.10
C TYR A 420 -29.93 21.97 -11.32
N ARG A 421 -29.06 20.96 -11.42
CA ARG A 421 -27.60 21.12 -11.63
C ARG A 421 -27.22 21.36 -13.10
N VAL A 422 -28.19 21.28 -14.01
CA VAL A 422 -28.03 21.58 -15.43
C VAL A 422 -28.65 22.97 -15.65
N ASP A 423 -27.86 23.93 -16.17
CA ASP A 423 -28.22 25.33 -16.50
C ASP A 423 -28.31 26.36 -15.33
N GLU A 424 -28.62 27.63 -15.65
CA GLU A 424 -28.74 28.83 -14.78
C GLU A 424 -29.71 28.66 -13.58
N GLU A 425 -30.42 27.53 -13.48
CA GLU A 425 -31.41 27.24 -12.45
C GLU A 425 -30.82 26.78 -11.10
N TYR A 426 -29.53 26.44 -11.03
CA TYR A 426 -28.86 26.03 -9.78
C TYR A 426 -28.84 27.16 -8.73
N GLU A 427 -28.83 28.41 -9.17
CA GLU A 427 -28.90 29.61 -8.34
C GLU A 427 -30.20 29.67 -7.52
N TYR A 428 -31.27 29.01 -7.97
CA TYR A 428 -32.52 28.92 -7.21
C TYR A 428 -32.35 28.10 -5.92
N LEU A 429 -31.58 27.01 -5.97
CA LEU A 429 -31.30 26.15 -4.82
C LEU A 429 -30.25 26.77 -3.91
N THR A 430 -29.20 27.39 -4.46
CA THR A 430 -28.12 27.99 -3.67
C THR A 430 -28.43 29.41 -3.20
N GLY A 431 -29.43 30.06 -3.80
CA GLY A 431 -29.79 31.45 -3.56
C GLY A 431 -30.10 31.74 -2.10
N GLY A 432 -29.45 32.75 -1.52
CA GLY A 432 -29.63 33.12 -0.12
C GLY A 432 -28.74 32.36 0.89
N LEU A 433 -28.02 31.33 0.45
CA LEU A 433 -26.90 30.76 1.20
C LEU A 433 -25.63 31.58 0.98
N TYR A 434 -24.67 31.49 1.90
CA TYR A 434 -23.33 32.09 1.75
C TYR A 434 -22.33 31.09 1.13
N TYR A 435 -22.56 29.81 1.35
CA TYR A 435 -21.88 28.72 0.67
C TYR A 435 -22.82 27.51 0.57
N TRP A 436 -22.50 26.58 -0.32
CA TRP A 436 -23.17 25.29 -0.41
C TRP A 436 -22.15 24.16 -0.38
N ILE A 437 -22.57 23.01 0.11
CA ILE A 437 -21.79 21.79 0.27
C ILE A 437 -22.29 20.81 -0.78
N ASP A 438 -21.38 20.20 -1.54
CA ASP A 438 -21.75 19.23 -2.57
C ASP A 438 -22.34 17.95 -1.97
N ASN A 439 -22.97 17.13 -2.80
CA ASN A 439 -23.70 15.94 -2.36
C ASN A 439 -22.84 14.94 -1.59
N ASP A 440 -21.53 14.92 -1.84
CA ASP A 440 -20.57 14.06 -1.17
C ASP A 440 -20.19 14.58 0.24
N GLY A 441 -20.66 15.77 0.65
CA GLY A 441 -20.39 16.38 1.96
C GLY A 441 -18.94 16.87 2.13
N ARG A 442 -18.16 16.94 1.05
CA ARG A 442 -16.69 17.03 1.08
C ARG A 442 -16.09 18.26 0.42
N SER A 443 -16.83 18.86 -0.51
CA SER A 443 -16.46 20.11 -1.16
C SER A 443 -17.47 21.18 -0.79
N LEU A 444 -16.99 22.41 -0.71
CA LEU A 444 -17.76 23.58 -0.36
C LEU A 444 -17.42 24.69 -1.33
N CYS A 445 -18.46 25.28 -1.94
CA CYS A 445 -18.33 26.40 -2.86
C CYS A 445 -18.98 27.66 -2.28
N LEU A 446 -18.31 28.81 -2.41
CA LEU A 446 -18.90 30.12 -2.07
C LEU A 446 -19.96 30.50 -3.10
N THR A 447 -21.09 31.03 -2.63
CA THR A 447 -22.07 31.70 -3.50
C THR A 447 -21.62 33.15 -3.77
N GLU A 448 -22.21 33.82 -4.76
CA GLU A 448 -21.99 35.25 -5.03
C GLU A 448 -22.20 36.08 -3.75
N ARG A 449 -23.29 35.81 -3.02
CA ARG A 449 -23.56 36.44 -1.71
C ARG A 449 -22.46 36.20 -0.67
N GLY A 450 -21.85 35.01 -0.69
CA GLY A 450 -20.69 34.68 0.15
C GLY A 450 -19.44 35.47 -0.23
N GLN A 451 -19.18 35.57 -1.53
CA GLN A 451 -18.06 36.33 -2.09
C GLN A 451 -18.20 37.82 -1.72
N ASP A 452 -19.35 38.43 -2.00
CA ASP A 452 -19.66 39.82 -1.66
C ASP A 452 -19.45 40.12 -0.17
N PHE A 453 -19.89 39.21 0.70
CA PHE A 453 -19.72 39.36 2.14
C PHE A 453 -18.23 39.37 2.53
N VAL A 454 -17.45 38.43 1.99
CA VAL A 454 -16.02 38.34 2.25
C VAL A 454 -15.30 39.60 1.75
N GLU A 455 -15.63 40.08 0.56
CA GLU A 455 -15.04 41.28 -0.02
C GLU A 455 -15.41 42.56 0.73
N SER A 456 -16.67 42.69 1.16
CA SER A 456 -17.11 43.83 1.97
C SER A 456 -16.33 43.96 3.28
N CYS A 457 -15.84 42.84 3.82
CA CYS A 457 -15.07 42.82 5.06
C CYS A 457 -13.56 42.99 4.81
N LEU A 458 -13.01 42.30 3.81
CA LEU A 458 -11.55 42.17 3.62
C LEU A 458 -10.98 43.04 2.50
N GLY A 459 -11.82 43.62 1.64
CA GLY A 459 -11.44 44.31 0.39
C GLY A 459 -11.61 43.41 -0.84
N PRO A 460 -11.28 43.88 -2.05
CA PRO A 460 -11.37 43.08 -3.28
C PRO A 460 -10.41 41.89 -3.20
N MET A 461 -10.94 40.68 -3.38
CA MET A 461 -10.19 39.42 -3.22
C MET A 461 -10.41 38.45 -4.38
N PHE A 462 -11.55 38.52 -5.05
CA PHE A 462 -11.86 37.74 -6.25
C PHE A 462 -11.47 38.54 -7.50
N GLU A 463 -11.44 37.91 -8.68
CA GLU A 463 -10.82 38.44 -9.91
C GLU A 463 -11.07 39.93 -10.14
N ASP A 464 -10.00 40.72 -10.16
CA ASP A 464 -10.06 42.15 -10.45
C ASP A 464 -9.41 42.38 -11.82
N ALA A 465 -10.25 42.37 -12.86
CA ALA A 465 -9.82 42.63 -14.23
C ALA A 465 -8.96 43.90 -14.34
N ALA A 466 -9.18 44.88 -13.46
CA ALA A 466 -8.41 46.13 -13.42
C ALA A 466 -6.92 45.94 -13.07
N ASP A 467 -6.56 45.02 -12.19
CA ASP A 467 -5.16 44.78 -11.82
C ASP A 467 -4.43 43.90 -12.85
N ILE A 468 -5.14 42.96 -13.47
CA ILE A 468 -4.63 42.18 -14.62
C ILE A 468 -4.46 43.11 -15.84
N ASP A 469 -5.41 44.01 -16.08
CA ASP A 469 -5.33 45.04 -17.11
C ASP A 469 -4.20 46.02 -16.84
N ARG A 470 -3.96 46.40 -15.57
CA ARG A 470 -2.80 47.21 -15.17
C ARG A 470 -1.48 46.48 -15.39
N LEU A 471 -1.38 45.21 -15.01
CA LEU A 471 -0.20 44.39 -15.29
C LEU A 471 0.07 44.33 -16.79
N SER A 472 -0.95 44.04 -17.58
CA SER A 472 -0.88 44.02 -19.04
C SER A 472 -0.48 45.38 -19.61
N SER A 473 -1.01 46.48 -19.05
CA SER A 473 -0.67 47.85 -19.43
C SER A 473 0.75 48.24 -19.04
N SER A 474 1.25 47.81 -17.88
CA SER A 474 2.63 48.04 -17.42
C SER A 474 3.63 47.23 -18.26
N HIS A 475 3.25 46.06 -18.75
CA HIS A 475 4.01 45.32 -19.76
C HIS A 475 4.09 46.07 -21.10
N ALA A 476 3.02 46.77 -21.50
CA ALA A 476 2.94 47.53 -22.76
C ALA A 476 3.46 48.97 -22.67
N ALA A 477 3.83 49.47 -21.48
CA ALA A 477 4.19 50.87 -21.26
C ALA A 477 5.58 51.23 -21.85
N SER A 478 5.61 51.88 -23.00
CA SER A 478 6.83 52.26 -23.75
C SER A 478 7.56 53.53 -23.24
N GLY A 479 7.09 54.16 -22.15
CA GLY A 479 7.60 55.46 -21.67
C GLY A 479 8.51 55.47 -20.44
N LEU A 480 8.67 54.33 -19.74
CA LEU A 480 9.45 54.22 -18.49
C LEU A 480 10.68 53.33 -18.68
N SER A 481 11.74 53.53 -17.87
CA SER A 481 12.88 52.59 -17.89
C SER A 481 12.43 51.18 -17.48
N LEU A 482 13.11 50.16 -17.98
CA LEU A 482 12.79 48.77 -17.69
C LEU A 482 12.94 48.45 -16.20
N ALA A 483 13.92 49.04 -15.51
CA ALA A 483 14.05 48.93 -14.06
C ALA A 483 12.80 49.45 -13.32
N SER A 484 12.22 50.56 -13.79
CA SER A 484 11.02 51.14 -13.18
C SER A 484 9.78 50.27 -13.46
N ARG A 485 9.65 49.77 -14.69
CA ARG A 485 8.60 48.81 -15.08
C ARG A 485 8.69 47.50 -14.30
N ARG A 486 9.88 46.90 -14.17
CA ARG A 486 10.11 45.70 -13.36
C ARG A 486 9.75 45.92 -11.91
N LYS A 487 10.05 47.09 -11.35
CA LYS A 487 9.68 47.40 -9.97
C LYS A 487 8.16 47.43 -9.79
N GLU A 488 7.44 48.02 -10.74
CA GLU A 488 5.98 48.04 -10.75
C GLU A 488 5.38 46.65 -10.97
N ILE A 489 5.84 45.90 -11.98
CA ILE A 489 5.43 44.52 -12.28
C ILE A 489 5.67 43.62 -11.06
N ASN A 490 6.87 43.64 -10.49
CA ASN A 490 7.19 42.86 -9.30
C ASN A 490 6.32 43.23 -8.09
N GLU A 491 5.95 44.50 -7.96
CA GLU A 491 5.04 44.94 -6.89
C GLU A 491 3.60 44.46 -7.15
N LEU A 492 3.12 44.52 -8.40
CA LEU A 492 1.83 44.00 -8.80
C LEU A 492 1.77 42.46 -8.65
N ASP A 493 2.80 41.73 -9.07
CA ASP A 493 2.91 40.28 -8.88
C ASP A 493 2.92 39.91 -7.41
N ARG A 494 3.65 40.65 -6.56
CA ARG A 494 3.60 40.46 -5.10
C ARG A 494 2.20 40.72 -4.56
N GLN A 495 1.47 41.71 -5.08
CA GLN A 495 0.11 41.99 -4.66
C GLN A 495 -0.85 40.88 -5.08
N LEU A 496 -0.76 40.38 -6.32
CA LEU A 496 -1.54 39.25 -6.81
C LEU A 496 -1.24 37.98 -6.02
N ALA A 497 0.03 37.64 -5.80
CA ALA A 497 0.44 36.48 -5.01
C ALA A 497 -0.07 36.57 -3.56
N ARG A 498 -0.01 37.77 -2.94
CA ARG A 498 -0.60 38.01 -1.60
C ARG A 498 -2.12 37.80 -1.59
N ARG A 499 -2.83 38.23 -2.64
CA ARG A 499 -4.28 38.03 -2.76
C ARG A 499 -4.62 36.56 -2.95
N GLN A 500 -3.93 35.86 -3.85
CA GLN A 500 -4.09 34.42 -4.05
C GLN A 500 -3.84 33.64 -2.74
N ASN A 501 -2.77 33.97 -2.01
CA ASN A 501 -2.51 33.33 -0.70
C ASN A 501 -3.64 33.60 0.31
N ARG A 502 -4.16 34.82 0.38
CA ARG A 502 -5.33 35.14 1.24
C ARG A 502 -6.58 34.36 0.84
N MET A 503 -6.83 34.21 -0.46
CA MET A 503 -7.95 33.41 -0.97
C MET A 503 -7.83 31.95 -0.52
N HIS A 504 -6.65 31.34 -0.65
CA HIS A 504 -6.39 30.00 -0.14
C HIS A 504 -6.58 29.89 1.38
N GLN A 505 -6.13 30.89 2.16
CA GLN A 505 -6.38 30.95 3.61
C GLN A 505 -7.87 31.03 3.94
N ILE A 506 -8.66 31.82 3.20
CA ILE A 506 -10.11 31.92 3.36
C ILE A 506 -10.77 30.56 3.11
N LEU A 507 -10.44 29.90 2.01
CA LEU A 507 -10.97 28.58 1.67
C LEU A 507 -10.65 27.53 2.74
N ARG A 508 -9.40 27.47 3.22
CA ARG A 508 -8.97 26.55 4.29
C ARG A 508 -9.68 26.81 5.61
N MET A 509 -9.86 28.08 5.96
CA MET A 509 -10.60 28.48 7.17
C MET A 509 -12.07 28.10 7.06
N ILE A 510 -12.72 28.36 5.92
CA ILE A 510 -14.12 27.94 5.72
C ILE A 510 -14.21 26.42 5.79
N TRP A 511 -13.28 25.71 5.15
CA TRP A 511 -13.23 24.26 5.16
C TRP A 511 -13.14 23.69 6.59
N GLY A 512 -12.17 24.16 7.38
CA GLY A 512 -11.99 23.73 8.77
C GLY A 512 -13.18 24.10 9.66
N TYR A 513 -13.85 25.23 9.42
CA TYR A 513 -15.01 25.65 10.21
C TYR A 513 -16.30 24.93 9.83
N ALA A 514 -16.55 24.71 8.54
CA ALA A 514 -17.82 24.23 8.00
C ALA A 514 -17.87 22.71 7.80
N LEU A 515 -16.79 22.07 7.29
CA LEU A 515 -16.82 20.63 6.96
C LEU A 515 -16.20 19.76 8.05
N LEU A 516 -15.10 20.20 8.67
CA LEU A 516 -14.39 19.39 9.67
C LEU A 516 -15.05 19.49 11.05
N LYS A 517 -15.43 18.34 11.59
CA LYS A 517 -16.14 18.23 12.86
C LYS A 517 -15.26 17.69 13.96
N LYS A 518 -15.37 18.32 15.12
CA LYS A 518 -14.84 17.82 16.38
C LYS A 518 -15.53 16.51 16.74
N ASP A 519 -14.77 15.56 17.26
CA ASP A 519 -15.17 14.22 17.68
C ASP A 519 -15.62 13.29 16.52
N ALA A 520 -15.39 13.70 15.27
CA ALA A 520 -15.63 12.87 14.09
C ALA A 520 -14.46 12.88 13.10
N ASP A 521 -13.89 14.05 12.79
CA ASP A 521 -12.71 14.18 11.92
C ASP A 521 -11.42 14.46 12.71
N TYR A 522 -11.53 15.08 13.88
CA TYR A 522 -10.42 15.37 14.78
C TYR A 522 -10.90 15.49 16.23
N LEU A 523 -9.97 15.37 17.17
CA LEU A 523 -10.16 15.53 18.61
C LEU A 523 -9.16 16.53 19.17
N VAL A 524 -9.51 17.18 20.28
CA VAL A 524 -8.64 18.16 20.95
C VAL A 524 -8.14 17.52 22.24
N ARG A 525 -6.83 17.26 22.32
CA ARG A 525 -6.16 16.67 23.48
C ARG A 525 -4.87 17.43 23.77
N ASP A 526 -4.57 17.67 25.04
CA ASP A 526 -3.32 18.31 25.51
C ASP A 526 -2.98 19.62 24.78
N ASP A 527 -3.98 20.49 24.59
CA ASP A 527 -3.85 21.73 23.80
C ASP A 527 -3.28 21.49 22.39
N GLN A 528 -3.70 20.40 21.73
CA GLN A 528 -3.39 20.07 20.34
C GLN A 528 -4.62 19.50 19.62
N VAL A 529 -4.71 19.76 18.31
CA VAL A 529 -5.68 19.12 17.42
C VAL A 529 -5.06 17.83 16.88
N VAL A 530 -5.69 16.70 17.16
CA VAL A 530 -5.24 15.36 16.75
C VAL A 530 -6.27 14.78 15.78
N LEU A 531 -5.83 14.31 14.62
CA LEU A 531 -6.75 13.81 13.58
C LEU A 531 -7.32 12.45 13.95
N ILE A 532 -8.59 12.21 13.63
CA ILE A 532 -9.22 10.91 13.85
C ILE A 532 -9.09 10.10 12.56
N ASP A 533 -8.53 8.91 12.68
CA ASP A 533 -8.61 7.90 11.63
C ASP A 533 -10.06 7.42 11.51
N LYS A 534 -10.64 7.59 10.32
CA LYS A 534 -12.04 7.25 10.06
C LYS A 534 -12.33 5.76 10.16
N TYR A 535 -11.31 4.91 10.00
CA TYR A 535 -11.46 3.46 10.05
C TYR A 535 -11.37 2.93 11.48
N THR A 536 -10.49 3.51 12.30
CA THR A 536 -10.18 2.97 13.63
C THR A 536 -10.72 3.84 14.78
N GLY A 537 -11.21 5.05 14.49
CA GLY A 537 -11.58 6.06 15.50
C GLY A 537 -10.40 6.63 16.28
N ARG A 538 -9.15 6.21 15.96
CA ARG A 538 -7.95 6.59 16.71
C ARG A 538 -7.51 8.02 16.41
N GLY A 539 -7.09 8.73 17.44
CA GLY A 539 -6.29 9.94 17.27
C GLY A 539 -4.90 9.60 16.71
N ARG A 540 -4.51 10.22 15.59
CA ARG A 540 -3.18 10.13 15.01
C ARG A 540 -2.38 11.40 15.36
N PRO A 541 -1.61 11.40 16.47
CA PRO A 541 -0.86 12.59 16.90
C PRO A 541 0.23 12.98 15.89
N ASP A 542 0.78 12.00 15.18
CA ASP A 542 1.84 12.21 14.18
C ASP A 542 1.29 12.66 12.83
N THR A 543 -0.03 12.61 12.62
CA THR A 543 -0.67 13.06 11.38
C THR A 543 -1.26 14.44 11.58
N ARG A 544 -0.94 15.37 10.67
CA ARG A 544 -1.45 16.74 10.67
C ARG A 544 -2.03 17.09 9.31
N TYR A 545 -2.99 18.01 9.29
CA TYR A 545 -3.39 18.60 8.03
C TYR A 545 -2.33 19.60 7.54
N HIS A 546 -1.91 19.45 6.29
CA HIS A 546 -0.93 20.35 5.69
C HIS A 546 -1.57 21.60 5.08
N PHE A 547 -0.71 22.51 4.67
CA PHE A 547 -0.91 23.81 4.06
C PHE A 547 -1.82 24.72 4.90
N GLY A 548 -1.64 24.78 6.21
CA GLY A 548 -2.36 25.70 7.09
C GLY A 548 -3.82 25.33 7.39
N LEU A 549 -4.31 24.16 6.95
CA LEU A 549 -5.62 23.66 7.38
C LEU A 549 -5.60 23.22 8.86
N GLN A 550 -4.51 22.60 9.32
CA GLN A 550 -4.32 22.31 10.74
C GLN A 550 -4.36 23.60 11.56
N ALA A 551 -3.62 24.63 11.12
CA ALA A 551 -3.64 25.93 11.76
C ALA A 551 -5.06 26.55 11.79
N ALA A 552 -5.87 26.35 10.74
CA ALA A 552 -7.26 26.79 10.72
C ALA A 552 -8.11 26.09 11.79
N LEU A 553 -7.90 24.79 12.01
CA LEU A 553 -8.57 24.03 13.08
C LEU A 553 -8.09 24.43 14.47
N GLU A 554 -6.78 24.60 14.65
CA GLU A 554 -6.21 25.05 15.91
C GLU A 554 -6.79 26.43 16.29
N ILE A 555 -6.89 27.35 15.33
CA ILE A 555 -7.55 28.65 15.51
C ILE A 555 -9.04 28.52 15.85
N LYS A 556 -9.75 27.62 15.15
CA LYS A 556 -11.19 27.33 15.39
C LYS A 556 -11.44 26.89 16.82
N GLU A 557 -10.60 25.97 17.32
CA GLU A 557 -10.73 25.38 18.65
C GLU A 557 -10.06 26.20 19.76
N GLY A 558 -9.33 27.25 19.41
CA GLY A 558 -8.64 28.12 20.38
C GLY A 558 -7.32 27.54 20.91
N VAL A 559 -6.75 26.59 20.17
CA VAL A 559 -5.50 25.88 20.45
C VAL A 559 -4.30 26.67 19.91
N PRO A 560 -3.12 26.64 20.57
CA PRO A 560 -1.91 27.28 20.06
C PRO A 560 -1.53 26.72 18.68
N VAL A 561 -1.33 27.63 17.71
CA VAL A 561 -0.93 27.23 16.35
C VAL A 561 0.51 26.76 16.35
N GLN A 562 0.71 25.52 15.91
CA GLN A 562 2.04 24.93 15.82
C GLN A 562 2.73 25.36 14.51
N PRO A 563 4.08 25.44 14.48
CA PRO A 563 4.80 25.65 13.23
C PRO A 563 4.51 24.49 12.27
N GLU A 564 4.29 24.83 11.02
CA GLU A 564 4.03 23.83 9.99
C GLU A 564 5.37 23.36 9.41
N HIS A 565 5.55 22.05 9.27
CA HIS A 565 6.74 21.53 8.61
C HIS A 565 6.66 21.81 7.10
N GLU A 566 7.76 22.29 6.52
CA GLU A 566 7.83 22.51 5.07
C GLU A 566 7.78 21.17 4.33
N VAL A 567 6.85 21.01 3.39
CA VAL A 567 6.80 19.79 2.56
C VAL A 567 7.91 19.83 1.51
N LEU A 568 8.83 18.87 1.57
CA LEU A 568 9.97 18.75 0.64
C LEU A 568 9.66 17.84 -0.54
N GLY A 569 8.75 16.88 -0.36
CA GLY A 569 8.38 15.92 -1.38
C GLY A 569 7.15 15.13 -0.98
N GLN A 570 6.43 14.64 -1.99
CA GLN A 570 5.27 13.78 -1.81
C GLN A 570 5.21 12.75 -2.94
N ILE A 571 4.88 11.51 -2.60
CA ILE A 571 4.68 10.42 -3.56
C ILE A 571 3.54 9.51 -3.09
N SER A 572 2.68 9.04 -3.99
CA SER A 572 1.72 7.98 -3.66
C SER A 572 2.40 6.62 -3.63
N VAL A 573 1.77 5.66 -2.96
CA VAL A 573 2.19 4.25 -3.00
C VAL A 573 2.29 3.73 -4.44
N ARG A 574 1.31 4.06 -5.28
CA ARG A 574 1.33 3.70 -6.70
C ARG A 574 2.51 4.32 -7.44
N GLY A 575 2.74 5.62 -7.26
CA GLY A 575 3.85 6.34 -7.86
C GLY A 575 5.18 5.68 -7.49
N PHE A 576 5.38 5.36 -6.22
CA PHE A 576 6.57 4.67 -5.74
C PHE A 576 6.73 3.27 -6.36
N ILE A 577 5.72 2.42 -6.24
CA ILE A 577 5.75 1.03 -6.73
C ILE A 577 5.97 0.96 -8.24
N SER A 578 5.51 1.96 -9.01
CA SER A 578 5.73 2.01 -10.47
C SER A 578 7.19 2.13 -10.90
N HIS A 579 8.11 2.46 -9.98
CA HIS A 579 9.54 2.54 -10.26
C HIS A 579 10.23 1.16 -10.26
N TYR A 580 9.58 0.14 -9.71
CA TYR A 580 10.12 -1.22 -9.73
C TYR A 580 9.93 -1.86 -11.11
N SER A 581 10.97 -2.54 -11.59
CA SER A 581 10.89 -3.27 -12.86
C SER A 581 9.97 -4.48 -12.81
N THR A 582 9.82 -5.11 -11.64
CA THR A 582 8.93 -6.25 -11.39
C THR A 582 8.27 -6.08 -10.03
N VAL A 583 6.95 -6.24 -10.00
CA VAL A 583 6.15 -6.17 -8.76
C VAL A 583 5.31 -7.43 -8.68
N CYS A 584 5.37 -8.10 -7.54
CA CYS A 584 4.50 -9.22 -7.20
C CYS A 584 4.13 -9.15 -5.73
N GLY A 585 3.25 -10.04 -5.29
CA GLY A 585 2.88 -10.06 -3.89
C GLY A 585 1.93 -11.17 -3.53
N MET A 586 1.57 -11.20 -2.27
CA MET A 586 0.67 -12.21 -1.70
C MET A 586 -0.25 -11.58 -0.67
N THR A 587 -1.40 -12.20 -0.46
CA THR A 587 -2.35 -11.81 0.59
C THR A 587 -3.36 -12.92 0.83
N GLY A 588 -4.09 -12.85 1.94
CA GLY A 588 -5.21 -13.76 2.21
C GLY A 588 -6.50 -13.42 1.47
N THR A 589 -6.59 -12.23 0.87
CA THR A 589 -7.88 -11.64 0.51
C THR A 589 -7.80 -10.69 -0.69
N ALA A 590 -7.13 -11.05 -1.78
CA ALA A 590 -7.01 -10.20 -2.97
C ALA A 590 -8.18 -10.29 -3.97
N ILE A 591 -8.99 -11.36 -3.97
CA ILE A 591 -9.99 -11.63 -5.01
C ILE A 591 -11.05 -10.53 -5.10
N SER A 592 -11.50 -10.00 -3.95
CA SER A 592 -12.49 -8.91 -3.90
C SER A 592 -11.98 -7.65 -4.59
N SER A 593 -10.68 -7.36 -4.47
CA SER A 593 -10.03 -6.17 -5.04
C SER A 593 -9.33 -6.44 -6.38
N LYS A 594 -9.60 -7.57 -7.05
CA LYS A 594 -8.94 -7.97 -8.31
C LYS A 594 -9.02 -6.91 -9.41
N SER A 595 -10.17 -6.25 -9.57
CA SER A 595 -10.34 -5.18 -10.57
C SER A 595 -9.50 -3.95 -10.26
N GLU A 596 -9.34 -3.62 -8.98
CA GLU A 596 -8.56 -2.47 -8.51
C GLU A 596 -7.06 -2.73 -8.72
N PHE A 597 -6.55 -3.90 -8.32
CA PHE A 597 -5.17 -4.31 -8.61
C PHE A 597 -4.84 -4.22 -10.10
N LYS A 598 -5.73 -4.74 -10.95
CA LYS A 598 -5.50 -4.74 -12.40
C LYS A 598 -5.56 -3.33 -12.99
N ARG A 599 -6.50 -2.49 -12.55
CA ARG A 599 -6.66 -1.13 -13.06
C ARG A 599 -5.52 -0.20 -12.63
N THR A 600 -5.14 -0.25 -11.35
CA THR A 600 -4.21 0.71 -10.75
C THR A 600 -2.74 0.29 -10.93
N TYR A 601 -2.43 -1.00 -10.76
CA TYR A 601 -1.06 -1.53 -10.78
C TYR A 601 -0.77 -2.46 -11.98
N GLY A 602 -1.78 -2.86 -12.74
CA GLY A 602 -1.61 -3.81 -13.86
C GLY A 602 -1.43 -5.27 -13.42
N LEU A 603 -1.51 -5.56 -12.12
CA LEU A 603 -1.27 -6.87 -11.52
C LEU A 603 -2.51 -7.75 -11.59
N ASP A 604 -2.35 -9.00 -12.02
CA ASP A 604 -3.41 -10.01 -11.96
C ASP A 604 -3.41 -10.70 -10.60
N VAL A 605 -4.61 -11.06 -10.13
CA VAL A 605 -4.82 -11.82 -8.89
C VAL A 605 -5.15 -13.27 -9.22
N ILE A 606 -4.36 -14.19 -8.66
CA ILE A 606 -4.50 -15.64 -8.83
C ILE A 606 -4.74 -16.31 -7.46
N PRO A 607 -5.89 -16.96 -7.24
CA PRO A 607 -6.13 -17.74 -6.03
C PRO A 607 -5.36 -19.05 -6.04
N VAL A 608 -4.79 -19.43 -4.89
CA VAL A 608 -4.21 -20.75 -4.64
C VAL A 608 -5.06 -21.45 -3.58
N ALA A 609 -5.52 -22.66 -3.90
CA ALA A 609 -6.31 -23.45 -2.97
C ALA A 609 -5.49 -23.83 -1.72
N PRO A 610 -6.10 -23.95 -0.53
CA PRO A 610 -5.39 -24.35 0.68
C PRO A 610 -4.92 -25.80 0.61
N SER A 611 -3.79 -26.11 1.24
CA SER A 611 -3.22 -27.47 1.22
C SER A 611 -4.12 -28.47 1.94
N LYS A 612 -4.78 -28.03 3.02
CA LYS A 612 -5.77 -28.81 3.78
C LYS A 612 -7.16 -28.20 3.66
N HIS A 613 -8.18 -29.06 3.66
CA HIS A 613 -9.57 -28.59 3.67
C HIS A 613 -9.88 -27.82 4.96
N VAL A 614 -10.42 -26.61 4.79
CA VAL A 614 -10.89 -25.78 5.89
C VAL A 614 -12.05 -26.49 6.62
N ARG A 615 -11.90 -26.71 7.93
CA ARG A 615 -12.92 -27.33 8.79
C ARG A 615 -13.65 -26.32 9.68
N ARG A 616 -13.40 -25.02 9.46
CA ARG A 616 -14.06 -23.94 10.17
C ARG A 616 -15.54 -23.87 9.79
N ALA A 617 -16.39 -23.59 10.77
CA ALA A 617 -17.79 -23.26 10.52
C ALA A 617 -18.06 -21.77 10.78
N ASP A 618 -18.49 -21.07 9.74
CA ASP A 618 -18.82 -19.65 9.78
C ASP A 618 -20.33 -19.52 10.10
N LEU A 619 -20.65 -19.16 11.34
CA LEU A 619 -22.02 -19.06 11.83
C LEU A 619 -22.67 -17.75 11.37
N GLU A 620 -24.00 -17.79 11.21
CA GLU A 620 -24.80 -16.63 10.83
C GLU A 620 -24.66 -15.48 11.85
N PRO A 621 -24.58 -14.22 11.37
CA PRO A 621 -24.50 -13.05 12.25
C PRO A 621 -25.80 -12.88 13.05
N ARG A 622 -25.66 -12.45 14.32
CA ARG A 622 -26.79 -12.12 15.20
C ARG A 622 -26.85 -10.61 15.41
N MET A 623 -27.93 -9.97 14.98
CA MET A 623 -28.13 -8.52 15.17
C MET A 623 -29.11 -8.23 16.31
N TYR A 624 -28.67 -7.46 17.29
CA TYR A 624 -29.44 -7.03 18.45
C TYR A 624 -29.95 -5.59 18.28
N PHE A 625 -31.00 -5.23 19.02
CA PHE A 625 -31.60 -3.89 18.94
C PHE A 625 -30.83 -2.82 19.72
N SER A 626 -30.06 -3.21 20.74
CA SER A 626 -29.25 -2.31 21.56
C SER A 626 -27.80 -2.80 21.67
N LYS A 627 -26.83 -1.91 21.83
CA LYS A 627 -25.43 -2.31 22.11
C LYS A 627 -25.30 -3.05 23.43
N ARG A 628 -26.16 -2.75 24.40
CA ARG A 628 -26.18 -3.47 25.68
C ARG A 628 -26.50 -4.95 25.50
N ASP A 629 -27.57 -5.26 24.77
CA ASP A 629 -27.97 -6.66 24.52
C ASP A 629 -26.89 -7.40 23.71
N LYS A 630 -26.26 -6.72 22.74
CA LYS A 630 -25.10 -7.22 21.99
C LYS A 630 -23.97 -7.67 22.94
N PHE A 631 -23.52 -6.77 23.81
CA PHE A 631 -22.40 -7.05 24.72
C PHE A 631 -22.75 -8.14 25.74
N GLU A 632 -23.95 -8.12 26.31
CA GLU A 632 -24.38 -9.18 27.24
C GLU A 632 -24.44 -10.54 26.54
N ALA A 633 -24.90 -10.61 25.28
CA ALA A 633 -24.93 -11.86 24.51
C ALA A 633 -23.54 -12.39 24.17
N MET A 634 -22.62 -11.49 23.80
CA MET A 634 -21.23 -11.84 23.56
C MET A 634 -20.57 -12.39 24.83
N LEU A 635 -20.80 -11.76 25.99
CA LEU A 635 -20.26 -12.23 27.28
C LEU A 635 -20.76 -13.63 27.64
N ASP A 636 -22.04 -13.92 27.40
CA ASP A 636 -22.59 -15.25 27.68
C ASP A 636 -21.87 -16.34 26.86
N GLU A 637 -21.50 -16.03 25.62
CA GLU A 637 -20.75 -16.93 24.75
C GLU A 637 -19.28 -17.09 25.22
N VAL A 638 -18.64 -15.99 25.65
CA VAL A 638 -17.28 -16.01 26.22
C VAL A 638 -17.24 -16.82 27.52
N ARG A 639 -18.24 -16.66 28.39
CA ARG A 639 -18.38 -17.42 29.64
C ARG A 639 -18.48 -18.92 29.37
N LEU A 640 -19.29 -19.31 28.39
CA LEU A 640 -19.41 -20.71 27.97
C LEU A 640 -18.07 -21.24 27.48
N CYS A 641 -17.38 -20.49 26.60
CA CYS A 641 -16.07 -20.88 26.07
C CYS A 641 -15.02 -21.03 27.18
N ARG A 642 -14.97 -20.10 28.14
CA ARG A 642 -14.08 -20.15 29.31
C ARG A 642 -14.35 -21.40 30.16
N LEU A 643 -15.63 -21.74 30.38
CA LEU A 643 -16.04 -22.90 31.15
C LEU A 643 -15.57 -24.23 30.51
N VAL A 644 -15.65 -24.33 29.18
CA VAL A 644 -15.22 -25.53 28.44
C VAL A 644 -13.72 -25.50 28.07
N GLY A 645 -13.01 -24.40 28.35
CA GLY A 645 -11.60 -24.22 28.02
C GLY A 645 -11.34 -23.93 26.54
N ARG A 646 -12.33 -23.43 25.80
CA ARG A 646 -12.17 -23.08 24.39
C ARG A 646 -11.55 -21.68 24.23
N PRO A 647 -10.49 -21.49 23.44
CA PRO A 647 -9.90 -20.17 23.21
C PRO A 647 -10.82 -19.27 22.38
N VAL A 648 -10.83 -17.99 22.71
CA VAL A 648 -11.68 -16.96 22.07
C VAL A 648 -10.85 -15.77 21.62
N LEU A 649 -11.05 -15.35 20.37
CA LEU A 649 -10.55 -14.09 19.82
C LEU A 649 -11.73 -13.16 19.52
N ILE A 650 -11.75 -11.99 20.13
CA ILE A 650 -12.77 -10.95 19.90
C ILE A 650 -12.15 -9.85 19.04
N GLY A 651 -12.66 -9.66 17.83
CA GLY A 651 -12.25 -8.60 16.92
C GLY A 651 -13.13 -7.36 17.05
N THR A 652 -12.51 -6.19 17.18
CA THR A 652 -13.18 -4.88 17.19
C THR A 652 -12.59 -3.95 16.12
N HIS A 653 -13.37 -2.98 15.65
CA HIS A 653 -12.87 -2.00 14.67
C HIS A 653 -12.10 -0.85 15.33
N SER A 654 -12.43 -0.51 16.58
CA SER A 654 -11.83 0.62 17.29
C SER A 654 -11.14 0.21 18.60
N ILE A 655 -10.14 1.01 19.03
CA ILE A 655 -9.55 0.86 20.37
C ILE A 655 -10.60 1.14 21.43
N ASP A 656 -11.43 2.17 21.25
CA ASP A 656 -12.44 2.54 22.24
C ASP A 656 -13.41 1.38 22.52
N GLU A 657 -13.81 0.64 21.48
CA GLU A 657 -14.60 -0.58 21.64
C GLU A 657 -13.78 -1.73 22.25
N CYS A 658 -12.51 -1.88 21.87
CA CYS A 658 -11.60 -2.86 22.48
C CYS A 658 -11.47 -2.63 24.00
N ASP A 659 -11.22 -1.39 24.42
CA ASP A 659 -11.11 -0.98 25.81
C ASP A 659 -12.46 -1.13 26.54
N ALA A 660 -13.57 -0.79 25.89
CA ALA A 660 -14.91 -0.99 26.46
C ALA A 660 -15.19 -2.47 26.72
N ILE A 661 -14.90 -3.36 25.75
CA ILE A 661 -15.05 -4.81 25.91
C ILE A 661 -14.11 -5.33 27.00
N SER A 662 -12.86 -4.86 27.04
CA SER A 662 -11.88 -5.20 28.07
C SER A 662 -12.38 -4.82 29.48
N GLN A 663 -12.95 -3.63 29.66
CA GLN A 663 -13.54 -3.22 30.93
C GLN A 663 -14.72 -4.10 31.33
N ILE A 664 -15.57 -4.47 30.37
CA ILE A 664 -16.70 -5.37 30.61
C ILE A 664 -16.21 -6.76 31.04
N LEU A 665 -15.22 -7.34 30.34
CA LEU A 665 -14.60 -8.62 30.70
C LEU A 665 -13.94 -8.58 32.09
N THR A 666 -13.22 -7.50 32.40
CA THR A 666 -12.60 -7.28 33.72
C THR A 666 -13.65 -7.23 34.82
N SER A 667 -14.75 -6.51 34.58
CA SER A 667 -15.85 -6.38 35.55
C SER A 667 -16.54 -7.70 35.84
N ASP A 668 -16.53 -8.63 34.88
CA ASP A 668 -17.07 -9.98 35.00
C ASP A 668 -16.06 -10.99 35.59
N GLY A 669 -14.82 -10.57 35.85
CA GLY A 669 -13.75 -11.42 36.38
C GLY A 669 -13.14 -12.37 35.36
N ILE A 670 -13.19 -12.03 34.06
CA ILE A 670 -12.60 -12.82 32.97
C ILE A 670 -11.21 -12.26 32.64
N ASP A 671 -10.17 -13.05 32.94
CA ASP A 671 -8.81 -12.76 32.50
C ASP A 671 -8.73 -12.78 30.98
N HIS A 672 -8.16 -11.74 30.38
CA HIS A 672 -8.03 -11.59 28.94
C HIS A 672 -6.78 -10.79 28.58
N ASN A 673 -6.29 -11.00 27.36
CA ASN A 673 -5.20 -10.25 26.77
C ASN A 673 -5.74 -9.20 25.79
N LEU A 674 -5.04 -8.08 25.66
CA LEU A 674 -5.44 -6.95 24.80
C LEU A 674 -4.39 -6.70 23.72
N LEU A 675 -4.84 -6.67 22.47
CA LEU A 675 -4.03 -6.45 21.27
C LEU A 675 -4.50 -5.15 20.59
N ASN A 676 -3.76 -4.06 20.79
CA ASN A 676 -4.13 -2.72 20.34
C ASN A 676 -3.14 -2.09 19.33
N ALA A 677 -2.23 -2.85 18.74
CA ALA A 677 -1.23 -2.39 17.78
C ALA A 677 -0.31 -1.27 18.33
N ALA A 678 -0.05 -1.28 19.64
CA ALA A 678 0.81 -0.29 20.29
C ALA A 678 2.25 -0.80 20.55
N ASN A 679 2.45 -2.11 20.68
CA ASN A 679 3.75 -2.70 21.01
C ASN A 679 3.94 -4.07 20.34
N ASP A 680 4.52 -4.07 19.14
CA ASP A 680 4.66 -5.25 18.27
C ASP A 680 5.33 -6.46 18.97
N LEU A 681 6.29 -6.23 19.88
CA LEU A 681 6.99 -7.31 20.60
C LEU A 681 6.13 -7.99 21.68
N GLU A 682 5.26 -7.23 22.34
CA GLU A 682 4.28 -7.78 23.29
C GLU A 682 3.13 -8.47 22.55
N GLU A 683 2.76 -7.97 21.36
CA GLU A 683 1.72 -8.59 20.54
C GLU A 683 2.07 -10.03 20.16
N ASP A 684 3.30 -10.29 19.73
CA ASP A 684 3.71 -11.63 19.30
C ASP A 684 3.53 -12.66 20.43
N ARG A 685 3.91 -12.32 21.66
CA ARG A 685 3.70 -13.17 22.84
C ARG A 685 2.21 -13.42 23.09
N ILE A 686 1.40 -12.37 23.04
CA ILE A 686 -0.05 -12.46 23.27
C ILE A 686 -0.73 -13.34 22.21
N ILE A 687 -0.30 -13.25 20.94
CA ILE A 687 -0.85 -14.04 19.83
C ILE A 687 -0.52 -15.52 19.99
N HIS A 688 0.70 -15.85 20.43
CA HIS A 688 1.06 -17.23 20.76
C HIS A 688 0.24 -17.79 21.92
N GLU A 689 -0.05 -16.97 22.94
CA GLU A 689 -0.91 -17.35 24.07
C GLU A 689 -2.41 -17.46 23.68
N ALA A 690 -2.84 -16.78 22.62
CA ALA A 690 -4.23 -16.77 22.16
C ALA A 690 -4.74 -18.16 21.71
N GLY A 691 -3.84 -19.12 21.43
CA GLY A 691 -4.19 -20.49 21.06
C GLY A 691 -4.24 -21.50 22.22
N LEU A 692 -3.97 -21.07 23.46
CA LEU A 692 -3.95 -21.92 24.65
C LEU A 692 -5.35 -22.21 25.21
N LEU A 693 -5.48 -23.30 25.98
CA LEU A 693 -6.75 -23.68 26.61
C LEU A 693 -7.37 -22.53 27.42
N GLY A 694 -8.58 -22.12 27.03
CA GLY A 694 -9.41 -21.15 27.74
C GLY A 694 -8.89 -19.70 27.71
N SER A 695 -7.93 -19.37 26.84
CA SER A 695 -7.46 -17.99 26.66
C SER A 695 -8.53 -17.12 26.01
N VAL A 696 -8.57 -15.84 26.39
CA VAL A 696 -9.46 -14.84 25.81
C VAL A 696 -8.59 -13.69 25.35
N THR A 697 -8.68 -13.33 24.08
CA THR A 697 -7.89 -12.24 23.48
C THR A 697 -8.84 -11.26 22.80
N VAL A 698 -8.70 -9.97 23.10
CA VAL A 698 -9.42 -8.89 22.43
C VAL A 698 -8.45 -8.17 21.52
N ALA A 699 -8.77 -8.08 20.24
CA ALA A 699 -7.90 -7.52 19.21
C ALA A 699 -8.63 -6.47 18.38
N THR A 700 -7.96 -5.36 18.11
CA THR A 700 -8.41 -4.43 17.06
C THR A 700 -8.05 -4.97 15.66
N ASP A 701 -8.80 -4.59 14.62
CA ASP A 701 -8.64 -5.05 13.22
C ASP A 701 -7.20 -5.18 12.71
N MET A 702 -6.30 -4.28 13.12
CA MET A 702 -4.90 -4.24 12.67
C MET A 702 -3.92 -5.03 13.54
N ALA A 703 -4.31 -5.41 14.76
CA ALA A 703 -3.38 -5.99 15.74
C ALA A 703 -3.07 -7.47 15.42
N GLY A 704 -1.80 -7.86 15.54
CA GLY A 704 -1.34 -9.21 15.26
C GLY A 704 -1.42 -9.66 13.80
N ARG A 705 -1.37 -8.72 12.85
CA ARG A 705 -1.25 -9.00 11.41
C ARG A 705 0.13 -9.60 11.09
N GLY A 706 0.16 -10.64 10.25
CA GLY A 706 1.41 -11.33 9.90
C GLY A 706 1.94 -12.34 10.94
N THR A 707 1.26 -12.55 12.07
CA THR A 707 1.59 -13.60 13.05
C THR A 707 0.46 -14.63 13.15
N ASP A 708 0.84 -15.91 13.26
CA ASP A 708 -0.11 -17.00 13.29
C ASP A 708 -0.52 -17.45 14.70
N ILE A 709 -1.83 -17.61 14.94
CA ILE A 709 -2.33 -18.21 16.20
C ILE A 709 -2.21 -19.74 16.08
N ILE A 710 -1.27 -20.31 16.84
CA ILE A 710 -1.01 -21.75 16.87
C ILE A 710 -1.80 -22.36 18.03
N LEU A 711 -2.61 -23.39 17.75
CA LEU A 711 -3.41 -24.07 18.77
C LEU A 711 -2.56 -25.06 19.59
N GLU A 712 -2.84 -25.16 20.88
CA GLU A 712 -2.22 -26.14 21.78
C GLU A 712 -2.43 -27.59 21.29
N VAL A 713 -1.40 -28.42 21.38
CA VAL A 713 -1.48 -29.83 20.96
C VAL A 713 -2.46 -30.59 21.85
N GLY A 714 -3.49 -31.19 21.24
CA GLY A 714 -4.51 -31.95 21.97
C GLY A 714 -5.65 -31.10 22.55
N LEU A 715 -5.70 -29.80 22.23
CA LEU A 715 -6.73 -28.86 22.66
C LEU A 715 -8.16 -29.40 22.45
N ASP A 716 -8.47 -29.90 21.26
CA ASP A 716 -9.82 -30.38 20.91
C ASP A 716 -10.30 -31.53 21.81
N ARG A 717 -9.39 -32.39 22.25
CA ARG A 717 -9.69 -33.49 23.18
C ARG A 717 -10.00 -32.95 24.58
N GLN A 718 -9.28 -31.93 25.01
CA GLN A 718 -9.52 -31.28 26.31
C GLN A 718 -10.88 -30.57 26.30
N ILE A 719 -11.18 -29.80 25.25
CA ILE A 719 -12.47 -29.12 25.07
C ILE A 719 -13.62 -30.13 25.08
N THR A 720 -13.51 -31.21 24.29
CA THR A 720 -14.55 -32.26 24.21
C THR A 720 -14.80 -32.88 25.59
N SER A 721 -13.74 -33.15 26.36
CA SER A 721 -13.86 -33.73 27.71
C SER A 721 -14.58 -32.78 28.68
N ASN A 722 -14.32 -31.47 28.57
CA ASN A 722 -14.98 -30.46 29.39
C ASN A 722 -16.47 -30.29 29.03
N TYR A 723 -16.83 -30.35 27.74
CA TYR A 723 -18.23 -30.38 27.31
C TYR A 723 -18.98 -31.58 27.90
N ILE A 724 -18.38 -32.77 27.88
CA ILE A 724 -19.02 -33.98 28.46
C ILE A 724 -19.22 -33.81 29.97
N ARG A 725 -18.23 -33.25 30.68
CA ARG A 725 -18.35 -32.96 32.11
C ARG A 725 -19.47 -31.96 32.40
N LEU A 726 -19.59 -30.92 31.59
CA LEU A 726 -20.65 -29.91 31.69
C LEU A 726 -22.04 -30.54 31.49
N VAL A 727 -22.21 -31.36 30.44
CA VAL A 727 -23.47 -32.08 30.18
C VAL A 727 -23.84 -32.96 31.38
N GLY A 728 -22.89 -33.71 31.93
CA GLY A 728 -23.11 -34.53 33.11
C GLY A 728 -23.56 -33.71 34.34
N GLN A 729 -22.97 -32.53 34.58
CA GLN A 729 -23.39 -31.62 35.65
C GLN A 729 -24.81 -31.09 35.43
N LEU A 730 -25.14 -30.64 34.22
CA LEU A 730 -26.47 -30.11 33.92
C LEU A 730 -27.58 -31.15 34.07
N LEU A 731 -27.32 -32.40 33.65
CA LEU A 731 -28.25 -33.51 33.85
C LEU A 731 -28.44 -33.83 35.34
N ASN A 732 -27.36 -33.80 36.13
CA ASN A 732 -27.43 -33.98 37.59
C ASN A 732 -28.21 -32.84 38.28
N ASP A 733 -28.07 -31.61 37.80
CA ASP A 733 -28.69 -30.39 38.36
C ASP A 733 -30.18 -30.22 37.99
N GLY A 734 -30.77 -31.16 37.23
CA GLY A 734 -32.20 -31.15 36.93
C GLY A 734 -32.59 -30.93 35.46
N ALA A 735 -31.64 -30.89 34.52
CA ALA A 735 -31.97 -30.87 33.09
C ALA A 735 -32.42 -32.27 32.64
N GLY A 736 -33.61 -32.37 32.03
CA GLY A 736 -34.11 -33.65 31.52
C GLY A 736 -33.49 -34.05 30.18
N VAL A 737 -33.20 -33.05 29.34
CA VAL A 737 -32.63 -33.21 27.99
C VAL A 737 -31.63 -32.10 27.71
N VAL A 738 -30.43 -32.46 27.27
CA VAL A 738 -29.42 -31.51 26.79
C VAL A 738 -29.17 -31.74 25.30
N THR A 739 -29.34 -30.70 24.50
CA THR A 739 -29.09 -30.72 23.06
C THR A 739 -27.80 -29.97 22.75
N LEU A 740 -26.83 -30.67 22.18
CA LEU A 740 -25.58 -30.10 21.66
C LEU A 740 -25.72 -29.86 20.16
N LYS A 741 -25.69 -28.59 19.74
CA LYS A 741 -25.72 -28.21 18.33
C LYS A 741 -24.31 -28.25 17.77
N CYS A 742 -24.03 -29.21 16.92
CA CYS A 742 -22.73 -29.38 16.29
C CYS A 742 -22.76 -28.73 14.88
N PRO A 743 -21.81 -27.82 14.58
CA PRO A 743 -21.80 -27.10 13.32
C PRO A 743 -21.32 -27.96 12.14
N THR A 744 -20.52 -29.01 12.40
CA THR A 744 -20.01 -29.92 11.36
C THR A 744 -20.25 -31.39 11.74
N GLU A 745 -20.38 -32.23 10.72
CA GLU A 745 -20.56 -33.69 10.90
C GLU A 745 -19.37 -34.32 11.62
N GLN A 746 -18.15 -33.93 11.25
CA GLN A 746 -16.91 -34.40 11.88
C GLN A 746 -16.84 -34.01 13.37
N ALA A 747 -17.29 -32.82 13.75
CA ALA A 747 -17.34 -32.41 15.14
C ALA A 747 -18.36 -33.26 15.94
N ALA A 748 -19.51 -33.58 15.33
CA ALA A 748 -20.50 -34.47 15.93
C ALA A 748 -19.96 -35.90 16.10
N GLU A 749 -19.23 -36.44 15.11
CA GLU A 749 -18.58 -37.75 15.21
C GLU A 749 -17.56 -37.81 16.35
N ILE A 750 -16.72 -36.78 16.49
CA ILE A 750 -15.75 -36.68 17.59
C ILE A 750 -16.48 -36.71 18.94
N LEU A 751 -17.52 -35.89 19.09
CA LEU A 751 -18.33 -35.83 20.30
C LEU A 751 -18.99 -37.19 20.62
N LEU A 752 -19.60 -37.84 19.63
CA LEU A 752 -20.24 -39.16 19.78
C LEU A 752 -19.22 -40.25 20.15
N SER A 753 -18.03 -40.23 19.54
CA SER A 753 -16.95 -41.16 19.88
C SER A 753 -16.48 -40.98 21.32
N ALA A 754 -16.38 -39.73 21.79
CA ALA A 754 -15.97 -39.41 23.15
C ALA A 754 -17.06 -39.79 24.18
N ILE A 755 -18.34 -39.56 23.87
CA ILE A 755 -19.46 -39.98 24.72
C ILE A 755 -19.52 -41.51 24.80
N SER A 756 -19.37 -42.22 23.68
CA SER A 756 -19.40 -43.69 23.64
C SER A 756 -18.26 -44.35 24.42
N ALA A 757 -17.13 -43.65 24.59
CA ALA A 757 -15.98 -44.12 25.35
C ALA A 757 -16.17 -44.01 26.87
N ILE A 758 -17.17 -43.25 27.34
CA ILE A 758 -17.44 -43.00 28.75
C ILE A 758 -18.82 -43.59 29.07
N ASP A 759 -18.87 -44.64 29.88
CA ASP A 759 -20.12 -45.34 30.25
C ASP A 759 -20.92 -44.50 31.25
N LEU A 760 -21.64 -43.49 30.74
CA LEU A 760 -22.34 -42.48 31.54
C LEU A 760 -23.81 -42.82 31.84
N GLY A 761 -24.35 -43.94 31.31
CA GLY A 761 -25.75 -44.31 31.54
C GLY A 761 -26.76 -43.29 30.97
N PHE A 762 -26.50 -42.75 29.78
CA PHE A 762 -27.38 -41.82 29.07
C PHE A 762 -27.79 -42.36 27.70
N GLU A 763 -28.99 -42.00 27.24
CA GLU A 763 -29.44 -42.29 25.89
C GLU A 763 -29.05 -41.13 24.97
N VAL A 764 -28.38 -41.43 23.84
CA VAL A 764 -27.93 -40.44 22.86
C VAL A 764 -28.74 -40.61 21.58
N VAL A 765 -29.40 -39.54 21.15
CA VAL A 765 -30.17 -39.48 19.91
C VAL A 765 -29.59 -38.38 19.01
N THR A 766 -29.23 -38.74 17.78
CA THR A 766 -28.75 -37.78 16.77
C THR A 766 -29.87 -37.38 15.83
N ASN A 767 -30.15 -36.08 15.73
CA ASN A 767 -31.07 -35.54 14.74
C ASN A 767 -30.30 -34.69 13.72
N SER A 768 -30.42 -35.03 12.44
CA SER A 768 -29.88 -34.23 11.34
C SER A 768 -30.88 -33.14 10.93
N LYS A 769 -30.45 -31.87 10.91
CA LYS A 769 -31.23 -30.74 10.36
C LYS A 769 -30.46 -30.06 9.23
N ASP A 770 -31.12 -29.23 8.44
CA ASP A 770 -30.52 -28.44 7.34
C ASP A 770 -29.36 -27.51 7.76
N ARG A 771 -29.19 -27.23 9.07
CA ARG A 771 -28.19 -26.29 9.64
C ARG A 771 -27.17 -26.94 10.60
N GLY A 772 -27.00 -28.26 10.58
CA GLY A 772 -26.04 -28.97 11.44
C GLY A 772 -26.60 -30.24 12.07
N ILE A 773 -25.80 -30.91 12.90
CA ILE A 773 -26.18 -32.14 13.60
C ILE A 773 -26.46 -31.81 15.07
N GLU A 774 -27.64 -32.16 15.55
CA GLU A 774 -27.99 -32.06 16.96
C GLU A 774 -27.74 -33.40 17.66
N VAL A 775 -26.82 -33.40 18.62
CA VAL A 775 -26.58 -34.53 19.52
C VAL A 775 -27.40 -34.31 20.78
N VAL A 776 -28.46 -35.08 20.95
CA VAL A 776 -29.36 -35.00 22.10
C VAL A 776 -28.96 -36.05 23.12
N VAL A 777 -28.66 -35.62 24.34
CA VAL A 777 -28.32 -36.49 25.47
C VAL A 777 -29.48 -36.45 26.47
N GLN A 778 -30.06 -37.61 26.76
CA GLN A 778 -31.20 -37.78 27.65
C GLN A 778 -30.86 -38.68 28.84
N ALA A 779 -31.32 -38.29 30.03
CA ALA A 779 -31.22 -39.13 31.23
C ALA A 779 -32.23 -40.28 31.23
N HIS A 780 -31.81 -41.51 31.54
CA HIS A 780 -32.68 -42.71 31.51
C HIS A 780 -33.88 -42.65 32.48
N ASP A 781 -33.79 -41.90 33.59
CA ASP A 781 -34.76 -41.93 34.69
C ASP A 781 -35.76 -40.75 34.71
N ARG A 782 -35.78 -39.85 33.71
CA ARG A 782 -36.65 -38.65 33.71
C ARG A 782 -37.38 -38.41 32.36
N PRO A 783 -38.66 -38.00 32.38
CA PRO A 783 -39.45 -37.79 31.16
C PRO A 783 -39.03 -36.53 30.36
N ALA A 784 -39.19 -36.57 29.04
CA ALA A 784 -38.76 -35.55 28.07
C ALA A 784 -39.48 -34.17 28.14
N GLU A 785 -40.35 -33.96 29.15
CA GLU A 785 -41.11 -32.72 29.39
C GLU A 785 -40.43 -31.76 30.39
N GLU A 786 -39.33 -32.16 31.03
CA GLU A 786 -38.54 -31.30 31.93
C GLU A 786 -37.56 -30.37 31.19
N ARG A 787 -37.00 -29.40 31.94
CA ARG A 787 -36.14 -28.28 31.47
C ARG A 787 -35.15 -28.74 30.39
N LYS A 788 -35.37 -28.28 29.15
CA LYS A 788 -34.53 -28.53 27.98
C LYS A 788 -33.45 -27.46 27.87
N ILE A 789 -32.20 -27.87 27.73
CA ILE A 789 -31.06 -26.95 27.58
C ILE A 789 -30.43 -27.21 26.21
N SER A 790 -30.24 -26.14 25.43
CA SER A 790 -29.52 -26.19 24.16
C SER A 790 -28.19 -25.47 24.32
N ILE A 791 -27.09 -26.10 23.88
CA ILE A 791 -25.74 -25.55 23.94
C ILE A 791 -25.10 -25.68 22.56
N ASP A 792 -24.38 -24.66 22.13
CA ASP A 792 -23.61 -24.68 20.89
C ASP A 792 -22.26 -25.40 21.16
N PHE A 793 -22.00 -26.48 20.41
CA PHE A 793 -20.77 -27.27 20.52
C PHE A 793 -19.75 -26.78 19.51
N GLY A 794 -18.51 -26.49 19.95
CA GLY A 794 -17.45 -26.04 19.07
C GLY A 794 -16.07 -26.53 19.51
N LEU A 795 -15.20 -26.69 18.51
CA LEU A 795 -13.80 -27.11 18.66
C LEU A 795 -12.87 -26.02 18.09
N GLY A 796 -11.59 -26.08 18.46
CA GLY A 796 -10.58 -25.08 18.11
C GLY A 796 -10.94 -23.63 18.48
N LEU A 797 -10.28 -22.67 17.83
CA LEU A 797 -10.44 -21.24 18.10
C LEU A 797 -11.84 -20.72 17.71
N PHE A 798 -12.47 -19.99 18.63
CA PHE A 798 -13.68 -19.24 18.35
C PHE A 798 -13.38 -17.77 18.06
N VAL A 799 -13.77 -17.29 16.88
CA VAL A 799 -13.61 -15.88 16.50
C VAL A 799 -14.95 -15.16 16.61
N ILE A 800 -14.97 -14.07 17.36
CA ILE A 800 -16.14 -13.20 17.54
C ILE A 800 -15.86 -11.87 16.86
N GLY A 801 -16.70 -11.47 15.90
CA GLY A 801 -16.71 -10.09 15.38
C GLY A 801 -17.70 -9.24 16.18
N ALA A 802 -17.23 -8.18 16.84
CA ALA A 802 -18.06 -7.31 17.67
C ALA A 802 -18.85 -6.26 16.88
N GLU A 803 -18.40 -5.96 15.65
CA GLU A 803 -19.04 -5.10 14.67
C GLU A 803 -18.68 -5.64 13.26
N ALA A 804 -19.34 -5.14 12.22
CA ALA A 804 -19.04 -5.49 10.83
C ALA A 804 -18.29 -4.35 10.14
N SER A 805 -17.19 -4.69 9.45
CA SER A 805 -16.34 -3.70 8.81
C SER A 805 -17.04 -3.07 7.59
N ASP A 806 -16.61 -1.88 7.20
CA ASP A 806 -17.00 -1.27 5.92
C ASP A 806 -16.42 -2.05 4.72
N ASN A 807 -15.39 -2.86 4.95
CA ASN A 807 -14.73 -3.68 3.97
C ASN A 807 -14.83 -5.17 4.32
N THR A 808 -15.45 -5.94 3.42
CA THR A 808 -15.62 -7.40 3.56
C THR A 808 -14.31 -8.15 3.73
N ARG A 809 -13.21 -7.58 3.24
CA ARG A 809 -11.86 -8.13 3.33
C ARG A 809 -11.36 -8.23 4.77
N VAL A 810 -11.59 -7.19 5.57
CA VAL A 810 -11.13 -7.12 6.96
C VAL A 810 -11.85 -8.17 7.80
N ASP A 811 -13.17 -8.28 7.62
CA ASP A 811 -13.98 -9.33 8.26
C ASP A 811 -13.47 -10.73 7.91
N ARG A 812 -13.14 -10.98 6.62
CA ARG A 812 -12.57 -12.26 6.18
C ARG A 812 -11.20 -12.54 6.77
N GLN A 813 -10.36 -11.52 6.98
CA GLN A 813 -9.07 -11.68 7.65
C GLN A 813 -9.24 -12.08 9.11
N LEU A 814 -10.19 -11.46 9.83
CA LEU A 814 -10.53 -11.82 11.20
C LEU A 814 -11.05 -13.27 11.28
N ILE A 815 -12.00 -13.64 10.42
CA ILE A 815 -12.52 -15.01 10.31
C ILE A 815 -11.38 -16.01 9.99
N GLY A 816 -10.47 -15.63 9.10
CA GLY A 816 -9.30 -16.41 8.68
C GLY A 816 -8.26 -16.68 9.77
N ARG A 817 -8.40 -16.09 10.96
CA ARG A 817 -7.60 -16.45 12.15
C ARG A 817 -7.96 -17.83 12.70
N SER A 818 -9.17 -18.31 12.43
CA SER A 818 -9.64 -19.64 12.86
C SER A 818 -9.59 -20.67 11.73
N GLY A 819 -9.47 -21.95 12.10
CA GLY A 819 -9.53 -23.10 11.20
C GLY A 819 -8.35 -23.25 10.24
N ARG A 820 -7.18 -22.75 10.61
CA ARG A 820 -5.94 -22.81 9.81
C ARG A 820 -5.39 -24.23 9.73
N GLN A 821 -4.74 -24.57 8.62
CA GLN A 821 -4.15 -25.89 8.40
C GLN A 821 -5.12 -27.06 8.64
N GLY A 822 -6.41 -26.85 8.35
CA GLY A 822 -7.47 -27.84 8.57
C GLY A 822 -7.83 -28.07 10.03
N ALA A 823 -7.42 -27.20 10.96
CA ALA A 823 -7.89 -27.20 12.33
C ALA A 823 -9.40 -26.94 12.41
N PHE A 824 -10.03 -27.41 13.49
CA PHE A 824 -11.39 -27.01 13.80
C PHE A 824 -11.45 -25.55 14.23
N GLY A 825 -12.62 -24.94 14.10
CA GLY A 825 -12.82 -23.55 14.45
C GLY A 825 -14.24 -23.10 14.15
N THR A 826 -14.66 -22.00 14.78
CA THR A 826 -15.90 -21.32 14.39
C THR A 826 -15.71 -19.81 14.37
N SER A 827 -16.53 -19.11 13.60
CA SER A 827 -16.62 -17.65 13.66
C SER A 827 -18.07 -17.18 13.74
N GLN A 828 -18.34 -16.09 14.45
CA GLN A 828 -19.67 -15.49 14.51
C GLN A 828 -19.59 -13.97 14.73
N PHE A 829 -20.45 -13.21 14.05
CA PHE A 829 -20.58 -11.77 14.27
C PHE A 829 -21.78 -11.46 15.18
N PHE A 830 -21.56 -10.58 16.15
CA PHE A 830 -22.59 -10.02 17.02
C PHE A 830 -22.71 -8.54 16.68
N LEU A 831 -23.86 -8.13 16.16
CA LEU A 831 -24.09 -6.79 15.63
C LEU A 831 -25.19 -6.07 16.42
N SER A 832 -25.26 -4.75 16.29
CA SER A 832 -26.31 -3.90 16.86
C SER A 832 -26.88 -2.94 15.82
N ALA A 833 -28.17 -2.62 15.93
CA ALA A 833 -28.80 -1.53 15.18
C ALA A 833 -28.14 -0.16 15.44
N GLU A 834 -27.40 -0.01 16.55
CA GLU A 834 -26.68 1.20 16.92
C GLU A 834 -25.23 1.23 16.42
N ASP A 835 -24.74 0.16 15.78
CA ASP A 835 -23.37 0.08 15.24
C ASP A 835 -23.21 1.02 14.02
N TYR A 836 -21.98 1.47 13.77
CA TYR A 836 -21.67 2.53 12.80
C TYR A 836 -22.26 2.27 11.40
N LEU A 837 -22.00 1.09 10.83
CA LEU A 837 -22.44 0.73 9.47
C LEU A 837 -23.99 0.63 9.35
N LEU A 838 -24.66 0.27 10.45
CA LEU A 838 -26.10 0.01 10.49
C LEU A 838 -26.92 1.24 10.89
N LYS A 839 -26.29 2.21 11.57
CA LYS A 839 -26.93 3.42 12.09
C LYS A 839 -27.49 4.33 11.00
N ASP A 840 -26.76 4.49 9.90
CA ASP A 840 -27.13 5.41 8.79
C ASP A 840 -28.09 4.76 7.78
N ALA A 841 -28.17 3.43 7.75
CA ALA A 841 -29.01 2.70 6.82
C ALA A 841 -30.50 2.72 7.21
N GLY A 842 -30.80 2.97 8.48
CA GLY A 842 -32.12 2.78 9.08
C GLY A 842 -32.54 1.31 9.03
N PRO A 843 -32.97 0.68 10.14
CA PRO A 843 -33.53 -0.66 10.04
C PRO A 843 -34.73 -0.55 9.09
N ALA A 844 -34.72 -1.31 8.00
CA ALA A 844 -35.90 -1.47 7.16
C ALA A 844 -36.98 -2.17 8.00
N SER A 845 -37.65 -1.37 8.83
CA SER A 845 -38.71 -1.72 9.77
C SER A 845 -39.92 -2.18 8.97
N SER A 846 -39.86 -3.43 8.51
CA SER A 846 -40.96 -4.32 8.10
C SER A 846 -40.51 -5.50 7.22
N ALA A 847 -39.26 -5.56 6.74
CA ALA A 847 -38.83 -6.53 5.72
C ALA A 847 -37.82 -7.61 6.17
N LEU A 848 -37.28 -7.54 7.39
CA LEU A 848 -36.38 -8.55 7.97
C LEU A 848 -37.24 -9.53 8.80
N ALA A 849 -37.68 -10.64 8.18
CA ALA A 849 -38.81 -11.45 8.67
C ALA A 849 -38.45 -12.64 9.57
N ASP A 850 -37.18 -12.87 9.90
CA ASP A 850 -36.78 -13.95 10.81
C ASP A 850 -36.20 -13.34 12.11
N THR A 851 -36.89 -13.61 13.22
CA THR A 851 -36.50 -13.17 14.57
C THR A 851 -36.16 -14.41 15.39
N GLY A 852 -34.95 -14.46 15.93
CA GLY A 852 -34.47 -15.49 16.84
C GLY A 852 -34.58 -15.03 18.30
N ILE A 853 -34.57 -15.99 19.22
CA ILE A 853 -34.46 -15.74 20.67
C ILE A 853 -33.23 -16.52 21.17
N ASP A 854 -32.36 -15.84 21.90
CA ASP A 854 -31.16 -16.47 22.46
C ASP A 854 -31.43 -17.21 23.78
N SER A 855 -30.40 -17.84 24.34
CA SER A 855 -30.49 -18.62 25.58
C SER A 855 -30.94 -17.82 26.81
N ALA A 856 -30.76 -16.49 26.79
CA ALA A 856 -31.18 -15.57 27.85
C ALA A 856 -32.57 -14.95 27.58
N GLY A 857 -33.21 -15.27 26.45
CA GLY A 857 -34.52 -14.73 26.08
C GLY A 857 -34.47 -13.41 25.32
N ARG A 858 -33.29 -12.94 24.86
CA ARG A 858 -33.15 -11.70 24.09
C ARG A 858 -33.49 -11.97 22.63
N THR A 859 -34.22 -11.03 22.02
CA THR A 859 -34.58 -11.10 20.60
C THR A 859 -33.45 -10.58 19.72
N PHE A 860 -33.07 -11.35 18.71
CA PHE A 860 -32.11 -10.95 17.69
C PHE A 860 -32.66 -11.21 16.28
N LEU A 861 -32.08 -10.54 15.29
CA LEU A 861 -32.33 -10.77 13.88
C LEU A 861 -31.21 -11.64 13.30
N ASP A 862 -31.57 -12.63 12.49
CA ASP A 862 -30.63 -13.50 11.79
C ASP A 862 -31.15 -13.91 10.41
N GLY A 863 -30.31 -14.63 9.66
CA GLY A 863 -30.68 -15.28 8.40
C GLY A 863 -30.44 -14.46 7.13
N ALA A 864 -30.87 -15.03 6.00
CA ALA A 864 -30.57 -14.51 4.66
C ALA A 864 -30.97 -13.05 4.41
N PRO A 865 -32.07 -12.50 4.97
CA PRO A 865 -32.41 -11.09 4.82
C PRO A 865 -31.35 -10.14 5.42
N LEU A 866 -30.78 -10.49 6.58
CA LEU A 866 -29.75 -9.71 7.24
C LEU A 866 -28.44 -9.74 6.43
N ASN A 867 -28.02 -10.92 5.98
CA ASN A 867 -26.79 -11.07 5.18
C ASN A 867 -26.84 -10.25 3.89
N ARG A 868 -27.96 -10.31 3.15
CA ARG A 868 -28.13 -9.50 1.93
C ARG A 868 -28.11 -8.00 2.22
N HIS A 869 -28.58 -7.59 3.40
CA HIS A 869 -28.55 -6.19 3.80
C HIS A 869 -27.11 -5.75 4.11
N LEU A 870 -26.37 -6.54 4.91
CA LEU A 870 -24.96 -6.31 5.22
C LEU A 870 -24.10 -6.27 3.96
N GLU A 871 -24.20 -7.29 3.09
CA GLU A 871 -23.48 -7.36 1.81
C GLU A 871 -23.72 -6.11 0.97
N LYS A 872 -24.96 -5.62 0.91
CA LYS A 872 -25.31 -4.42 0.15
C LYS A 872 -24.70 -3.16 0.76
N LEU A 873 -24.66 -3.04 2.09
CA LEU A 873 -24.04 -1.91 2.77
C LEU A 873 -22.54 -1.90 2.55
N GLN A 874 -21.88 -3.04 2.76
CA GLN A 874 -20.43 -3.19 2.56
C GLN A 874 -20.04 -2.94 1.10
N THR A 875 -20.79 -3.49 0.13
CA THR A 875 -20.52 -3.23 -1.30
C THR A 875 -20.63 -1.74 -1.67
N ASN A 876 -21.59 -1.02 -1.08
CA ASN A 876 -21.71 0.42 -1.31
C ASN A 876 -20.56 1.18 -0.65
N ALA A 877 -20.20 0.83 0.60
CA ALA A 877 -19.10 1.45 1.32
C ALA A 877 -17.75 1.23 0.61
N GLU A 878 -17.48 0.01 0.13
CA GLU A 878 -16.30 -0.34 -0.67
C GLU A 878 -16.26 0.46 -1.98
N ARG A 879 -17.38 0.55 -2.70
CA ARG A 879 -17.47 1.34 -3.94
C ARG A 879 -17.23 2.83 -3.71
N ASP A 880 -17.76 3.36 -2.61
CA ASP A 880 -17.56 4.76 -2.22
C ASP A 880 -16.11 5.01 -1.78
N ALA A 881 -15.44 4.03 -1.19
CA ALA A 881 -14.02 4.09 -0.84
C ALA A 881 -13.13 3.99 -2.09
N GLU A 882 -13.44 3.09 -3.02
CA GLU A 882 -12.74 2.96 -4.30
C GLU A 882 -12.85 4.26 -5.13
N SER A 883 -14.05 4.84 -5.19
CA SER A 883 -14.29 6.11 -5.90
C SER A 883 -13.50 7.27 -5.28
N ARG A 884 -13.33 7.27 -3.95
CA ARG A 884 -12.45 8.24 -3.25
C ARG A 884 -10.99 8.06 -3.67
N ARG A 885 -10.49 6.82 -3.62
CA ARG A 885 -9.11 6.50 -4.00
C ARG A 885 -8.79 6.93 -5.42
N ALA A 886 -9.67 6.57 -6.36
CA ALA A 886 -9.51 6.95 -7.76
C ALA A 886 -9.43 8.48 -7.95
N ARG A 887 -10.27 9.25 -7.23
CA ARG A 887 -10.23 10.71 -7.30
C ARG A 887 -8.93 11.28 -6.73
N ILE A 888 -8.47 10.80 -5.57
CA ILE A 888 -7.20 11.23 -4.97
C ILE A 888 -6.03 10.90 -5.90
N GLU A 889 -6.04 9.71 -6.50
CA GLU A 889 -5.05 9.24 -7.44
C GLU A 889 -4.96 10.14 -8.69
N GLU A 890 -6.10 10.57 -9.25
CA GLU A 890 -6.14 11.46 -10.42
C GLU A 890 -5.39 12.78 -10.17
N TYR A 891 -5.69 13.49 -9.08
CA TYR A 891 -5.00 14.73 -8.73
C TYR A 891 -3.52 14.50 -8.44
N THR A 892 -3.21 13.45 -7.67
CA THR A 892 -1.83 13.13 -7.26
C THR A 892 -0.97 12.78 -8.46
N ARG A 893 -1.51 12.08 -9.47
CA ARG A 893 -0.78 11.64 -10.66
C ARG A 893 -0.20 12.80 -11.48
N VAL A 894 -0.89 13.93 -11.57
CA VAL A 894 -0.39 15.12 -12.30
C VAL A 894 0.84 15.67 -11.60
N PHE A 895 0.76 15.83 -10.28
CA PHE A 895 1.87 16.32 -9.46
C PHE A 895 3.04 15.32 -9.42
N GLU A 896 2.76 14.02 -9.39
CA GLU A 896 3.79 12.97 -9.47
C GLU A 896 4.54 13.00 -10.80
N ALA A 897 3.84 13.18 -11.93
CA ALA A 897 4.49 13.28 -13.23
C ALA A 897 5.49 14.45 -13.27
N GLN A 898 5.15 15.58 -12.65
CA GLN A 898 6.06 16.72 -12.49
C GLN A 898 7.21 16.39 -11.54
N SER A 899 6.93 15.74 -10.42
CA SER A 899 7.94 15.34 -9.43
C SER A 899 8.97 14.38 -10.02
N PHE A 900 8.55 13.38 -10.79
CA PHE A 900 9.44 12.44 -11.45
C PHE A 900 10.27 13.10 -12.56
N ALA A 901 9.67 14.02 -13.32
CA ALA A 901 10.43 14.82 -14.29
C ALA A 901 11.49 15.69 -13.60
N TYR A 902 11.16 16.27 -12.46
CA TYR A 902 12.08 17.06 -11.64
C TYR A 902 13.21 16.21 -11.06
N TYR A 903 12.89 15.08 -10.40
CA TYR A 903 13.87 14.14 -9.86
C TYR A 903 14.81 13.58 -10.92
N ARG A 904 14.27 13.24 -12.09
CA ARG A 904 15.10 12.83 -13.23
C ARG A 904 16.07 13.92 -13.66
N SER A 905 15.59 15.17 -13.78
CA SER A 905 16.44 16.30 -14.15
C SER A 905 17.56 16.54 -13.12
N ARG A 906 17.26 16.43 -11.82
CA ARG A 906 18.25 16.51 -10.74
C ARG A 906 19.32 15.42 -10.86
N LYS A 907 18.89 14.16 -11.05
CA LYS A 907 19.80 13.02 -11.19
C LYS A 907 20.69 13.16 -12.42
N GLU A 908 20.14 13.62 -13.54
CA GLU A 908 20.91 13.90 -14.76
C GLU A 908 22.01 14.94 -14.48
N ILE A 909 21.70 16.04 -13.79
CA ILE A 909 22.66 17.11 -13.48
C ILE A 909 23.72 16.66 -12.46
N LEU A 910 23.34 15.84 -11.47
CA LEU A 910 24.28 15.26 -10.49
C LEU A 910 25.33 14.35 -11.14
N CYS A 911 25.00 13.69 -12.25
CA CYS A 911 25.89 12.79 -12.97
C CYS A 911 26.77 13.50 -14.02
N VAL A 912 26.55 14.79 -14.28
CA VAL A 912 27.31 15.53 -15.30
C VAL A 912 28.68 15.93 -14.75
N GLU A 913 29.74 15.35 -15.32
CA GLU A 913 31.13 15.71 -14.99
C GLU A 913 31.52 17.09 -15.53
N ASP A 914 31.01 17.46 -16.72
CA ASP A 914 31.25 18.75 -17.38
C ASP A 914 29.93 19.48 -17.66
N CYS A 915 29.69 20.53 -16.88
CA CYS A 915 28.47 21.33 -16.96
C CYS A 915 28.45 22.33 -18.14
N GLU A 916 29.51 22.45 -18.94
CA GLU A 916 29.61 23.47 -20.00
C GLU A 916 28.51 23.32 -21.05
N ALA A 917 28.32 22.10 -21.56
CA ALA A 917 27.27 21.83 -22.54
C ALA A 917 25.86 22.10 -21.96
N PHE A 918 25.67 21.81 -20.67
CA PHE A 918 24.42 22.06 -19.96
C PHE A 918 24.16 23.57 -19.83
N ILE A 919 25.14 24.35 -19.36
CA ILE A 919 25.02 25.80 -19.22
C ILE A 919 24.82 26.46 -20.60
N ALA A 920 25.58 26.04 -21.62
CA ALA A 920 25.43 26.56 -22.97
C ALA A 920 24.01 26.33 -23.53
N ALA A 921 23.40 25.18 -23.24
CA ALA A 921 22.01 24.91 -23.61
C ALA A 921 21.01 25.83 -22.87
N LEU A 922 21.24 26.10 -21.57
CA LEU A 922 20.43 27.06 -20.80
C LEU A 922 20.56 28.48 -21.34
N VAL A 923 21.77 28.89 -21.71
CA VAL A 923 22.05 30.21 -22.32
C VAL A 923 21.36 30.33 -23.66
N ALA A 924 21.44 29.32 -24.52
CA ALA A 924 20.74 29.30 -25.81
C ALA A 924 19.22 29.43 -25.61
N LYS A 925 18.65 28.66 -24.67
CA LYS A 925 17.22 28.77 -24.33
C LYS A 925 16.86 30.17 -23.82
N LYS A 926 17.69 30.76 -22.97
CA LYS A 926 17.48 32.12 -22.44
C LYS A 926 17.61 33.18 -23.53
N ALA A 927 18.56 33.03 -24.45
CA ALA A 927 18.73 33.93 -25.58
C ALA A 927 17.51 33.88 -26.53
N ALA A 928 16.99 32.69 -26.83
CA ALA A 928 15.76 32.51 -27.58
C ALA A 928 14.57 33.18 -26.88
N GLN A 929 14.43 33.01 -25.56
CA GLN A 929 13.38 33.66 -24.77
C GLN A 929 13.48 35.18 -24.80
N LEU A 930 14.69 35.75 -24.65
CA LEU A 930 14.91 37.20 -24.72
C LEU A 930 14.61 37.74 -26.13
N SER A 931 15.03 37.02 -27.17
CA SER A 931 14.72 37.36 -28.56
C SER A 931 13.21 37.38 -28.79
N GLN A 932 12.50 36.32 -28.39
CA GLN A 932 11.04 36.24 -28.56
C GLN A 932 10.28 37.28 -27.72
N LYS A 933 10.78 37.62 -26.53
CA LYS A 933 10.18 38.62 -25.62
C LYS A 933 10.25 40.04 -26.19
N TYR A 934 11.38 40.42 -26.78
CA TYR A 934 11.60 41.79 -27.27
C TYR A 934 11.36 41.95 -28.78
N PHE A 935 11.52 40.89 -29.56
CA PHE A 935 11.37 40.85 -31.01
C PHE A 935 10.50 39.64 -31.43
N PRO A 936 9.20 39.61 -31.07
CA PRO A 936 8.32 38.50 -31.42
C PRO A 936 8.21 38.34 -32.94
N GLU A 937 8.38 37.12 -33.45
CA GLU A 937 8.36 36.79 -34.89
C GLU A 937 9.33 37.64 -35.75
N ASN A 938 10.41 38.15 -35.15
CA ASN A 938 11.36 39.08 -35.79
C ASN A 938 10.68 40.37 -36.32
N GLN A 939 9.56 40.77 -35.71
CA GLN A 939 8.89 42.02 -36.03
C GLN A 939 9.51 43.17 -35.23
N VAL A 940 9.56 44.35 -35.87
CA VAL A 940 10.12 45.58 -35.29
C VAL A 940 9.05 46.64 -35.29
N ASP A 941 8.36 46.78 -34.17
CA ASP A 941 7.38 47.85 -33.98
C ASP A 941 8.08 49.15 -33.54
N ASP A 942 8.97 49.06 -32.55
CA ASP A 942 9.76 50.18 -32.04
C ASP A 942 11.17 49.71 -31.64
N TYR A 943 12.05 49.63 -32.63
CA TYR A 943 13.41 49.12 -32.45
C TYR A 943 14.17 49.81 -31.31
N SER A 944 14.03 51.14 -31.19
CA SER A 944 14.82 51.92 -30.24
C SER A 944 14.45 51.57 -28.81
N ASN A 945 13.16 51.46 -28.51
CA ASN A 945 12.69 51.09 -27.18
C ASN A 945 12.87 49.59 -26.91
N GLN A 946 12.57 48.71 -27.87
CA GLN A 946 12.78 47.26 -27.75
C GLN A 946 14.26 46.91 -27.48
N PHE A 947 15.18 47.56 -28.21
CA PHE A 947 16.62 47.35 -28.01
C PHE A 947 17.13 47.97 -26.71
N SER A 948 16.63 49.16 -26.34
CA SER A 948 16.95 49.77 -25.05
C SER A 948 16.55 48.86 -23.89
N ASP A 949 15.36 48.26 -23.97
CA ASP A 949 14.84 47.33 -22.99
C ASP A 949 15.69 46.05 -22.92
N LEU A 950 15.99 45.41 -24.05
CA LEU A 950 16.92 44.27 -24.08
C LEU A 950 18.28 44.64 -23.46
N SER A 951 18.80 45.83 -23.76
CA SER A 951 20.10 46.28 -23.24
C SER A 951 20.07 46.52 -21.73
N GLU A 952 18.97 47.05 -21.19
CA GLU A 952 18.79 47.29 -19.77
C GLU A 952 18.62 45.96 -19.01
N GLU A 953 17.89 44.99 -19.55
CA GLU A 953 17.76 43.62 -18.99
C GLU A 953 19.11 42.89 -18.94
N LEU A 954 19.88 42.89 -20.04
CA LEU A 954 21.21 42.28 -20.09
C LEU A 954 22.18 42.93 -19.11
N TYR A 955 22.08 44.24 -18.90
CA TYR A 955 22.93 44.94 -17.94
C TYR A 955 22.51 44.67 -16.49
N LEU A 956 21.22 44.70 -16.16
CA LEU A 956 20.73 44.49 -14.79
C LEU A 956 20.97 43.06 -14.30
N ASP A 957 20.72 42.06 -15.15
CA ASP A 957 20.74 40.66 -14.71
C ASP A 957 22.11 40.02 -14.89
N TYR A 958 22.90 40.46 -15.88
CA TYR A 958 24.18 39.82 -16.23
C TYR A 958 25.38 40.76 -16.19
N ASN A 959 25.16 42.07 -16.01
CA ASN A 959 26.18 43.10 -16.09
C ASN A 959 26.93 43.10 -17.45
N VAL A 960 26.18 42.90 -18.53
CA VAL A 960 26.70 42.85 -19.91
C VAL A 960 26.20 44.03 -20.72
N SER A 961 27.08 44.68 -21.49
CA SER A 961 26.70 45.73 -22.42
C SER A 961 26.24 45.13 -23.76
N ALA A 962 25.02 45.46 -24.19
CA ALA A 962 24.46 45.00 -25.46
C ALA A 962 24.91 45.82 -26.67
N GLY A 963 25.85 46.77 -26.54
CA GLY A 963 26.20 47.71 -27.62
C GLY A 963 26.63 47.03 -28.93
N ALA A 964 27.23 45.85 -28.86
CA ALA A 964 27.62 45.06 -30.02
C ALA A 964 26.42 44.54 -30.84
N LEU A 965 25.24 44.40 -30.24
CA LEU A 965 24.02 43.89 -30.87
C LEU A 965 23.23 44.97 -31.64
N HIS A 966 23.65 46.24 -31.53
CA HIS A 966 22.90 47.34 -32.12
C HIS A 966 23.02 47.34 -33.66
N GLY A 967 21.89 47.26 -34.35
CA GLY A 967 21.81 47.23 -35.81
C GLY A 967 22.13 45.87 -36.46
N ILE A 968 22.25 44.78 -35.69
CA ILE A 968 22.40 43.41 -36.22
C ILE A 968 21.06 42.94 -36.86
N ASP A 969 21.15 42.06 -37.87
CA ASP A 969 20.01 41.33 -38.42
C ASP A 969 19.29 40.55 -37.30
N LEU A 970 17.97 40.71 -37.19
CA LEU A 970 17.16 40.04 -36.17
C LEU A 970 17.27 38.52 -36.22
N ASN A 971 17.52 37.95 -37.40
CA ASN A 971 17.75 36.50 -37.53
C ASN A 971 19.04 36.03 -36.84
N LEU A 972 19.96 36.95 -36.52
CA LEU A 972 21.22 36.68 -35.83
C LEU A 972 21.21 37.22 -34.38
N ILE A 973 20.16 37.91 -33.95
CA ILE A 973 20.13 38.55 -32.63
C ILE A 973 20.15 37.51 -31.51
N GLU A 974 19.46 36.38 -31.69
CA GLU A 974 19.48 35.25 -30.76
C GLU A 974 20.90 34.72 -30.55
N ASN A 975 21.63 34.46 -31.65
CA ASN A 975 23.02 34.00 -31.59
C ASN A 975 23.92 35.06 -30.95
N GLY A 976 23.73 36.33 -31.26
CA GLY A 976 24.49 37.43 -30.66
C GLY A 976 24.26 37.56 -29.15
N ILE A 977 23.03 37.39 -28.67
CA ILE A 977 22.71 37.38 -27.22
C ILE A 977 23.40 36.18 -26.56
N ALA A 978 23.32 34.99 -27.17
CA ALA A 978 23.98 33.79 -26.65
C ALA A 978 25.51 33.98 -26.56
N GLU A 979 26.14 34.56 -27.58
CA GLU A 979 27.59 34.87 -27.55
C GLU A 979 27.96 35.82 -26.42
N LEU A 980 27.18 36.89 -26.21
CA LEU A 980 27.44 37.84 -25.12
C LEU A 980 27.32 37.20 -23.74
N LEU A 981 26.31 36.37 -23.52
CA LEU A 981 26.11 35.65 -22.26
C LEU A 981 27.18 34.58 -22.03
N ASN A 982 27.54 33.80 -23.05
CA ASN A 982 28.61 32.82 -22.97
C ASN A 982 29.96 33.48 -22.63
N ASN A 983 30.31 34.59 -23.30
CA ASN A 983 31.52 35.35 -22.98
C ASN A 983 31.55 35.79 -21.50
N ARG A 984 30.40 36.17 -20.94
CA ARG A 984 30.31 36.57 -19.54
C ARG A 984 30.43 35.39 -18.58
N ILE A 985 29.90 34.23 -18.96
CA ILE A 985 30.06 32.98 -18.21
C ILE A 985 31.52 32.53 -18.25
N ASP A 986 32.17 32.61 -19.41
CA ASP A 986 33.60 32.29 -19.57
C ASP A 986 34.48 33.18 -18.67
N GLN A 987 34.21 34.49 -18.60
CA GLN A 987 34.88 35.40 -17.66
C GLN A 987 34.69 35.03 -16.18
N THR A 988 33.58 34.38 -15.86
CA THR A 988 33.31 33.89 -14.51
C THR A 988 34.03 32.56 -14.28
N ARG A 989 34.02 31.68 -15.27
CA ARG A 989 34.71 30.38 -15.28
C ARG A 989 36.22 30.51 -15.15
N GLU A 990 36.84 31.46 -15.84
CA GLU A 990 38.29 31.73 -15.77
C GLU A 990 38.82 31.98 -14.34
N ARG A 991 37.92 32.26 -13.38
CA ARG A 991 38.24 32.49 -11.97
C ARG A 991 38.37 31.20 -11.16
N PHE A 992 37.95 30.07 -11.69
CA PHE A 992 37.90 28.77 -11.04
C PHE A 992 38.65 27.72 -11.86
N THR A 993 38.97 26.56 -11.26
CA THR A 993 39.36 25.39 -12.05
C THR A 993 38.13 24.83 -12.76
N SER A 994 38.31 24.07 -13.86
CA SER A 994 37.18 23.47 -14.57
C SER A 994 36.33 22.58 -13.66
N SER A 995 36.97 21.76 -12.82
CA SER A 995 36.28 20.88 -11.87
C SER A 995 35.51 21.66 -10.80
N ASP A 996 36.10 22.71 -10.23
CA ASP A 996 35.45 23.50 -9.17
C ASP A 996 34.29 24.33 -9.73
N PHE A 997 34.44 24.88 -10.95
CA PHE A 997 33.37 25.59 -11.63
C PHE A 997 32.17 24.66 -11.90
N SER A 998 32.42 23.43 -12.34
CA SER A 998 31.35 22.47 -12.56
C SER A 998 30.64 22.07 -11.27
N LYS A 999 31.38 21.79 -10.19
CA LYS A 999 30.78 21.51 -8.88
C LYS A 999 29.95 22.68 -8.36
N LEU A 1000 30.48 23.89 -8.42
CA LEU A 1000 29.79 25.11 -7.98
C LEU A 1000 28.52 25.35 -8.80
N SER A 1001 28.59 25.21 -10.13
CA SER A 1001 27.44 25.39 -11.01
C SER A 1001 26.35 24.36 -10.74
N THR A 1002 26.72 23.09 -10.56
CA THR A 1002 25.79 22.02 -10.21
C THR A 1002 25.11 22.27 -8.87
N LEU A 1003 25.88 22.60 -7.82
CA LEU A 1003 25.30 22.88 -6.49
C LEU A 1003 24.39 24.11 -6.50
N LEU A 1004 24.82 25.19 -7.16
CA LEU A 1004 24.02 26.42 -7.24
C LEU A 1004 22.72 26.20 -8.02
N TYR A 1005 22.76 25.40 -9.10
CA TYR A 1005 21.56 25.02 -9.85
C TYR A 1005 20.61 24.20 -8.98
N LEU A 1006 21.12 23.15 -8.32
CA LEU A 1006 20.30 22.26 -7.48
C LEU A 1006 19.63 23.05 -6.34
N GLN A 1007 20.39 23.87 -5.60
CA GLN A 1007 19.85 24.72 -4.53
C GLN A 1007 18.77 25.69 -5.02
N THR A 1008 19.04 26.40 -6.12
CA THR A 1008 18.06 27.34 -6.70
C THR A 1008 16.81 26.60 -7.17
N SER A 1009 16.98 25.39 -7.73
CA SER A 1009 15.86 24.56 -8.16
C SER A 1009 15.05 24.02 -6.98
N ASP A 1010 15.70 23.63 -5.88
CA ASP A 1010 15.06 23.10 -4.66
C ASP A 1010 14.23 24.18 -3.95
N GLU A 1011 14.75 25.41 -3.85
CA GLU A 1011 14.03 26.56 -3.32
C GLU A 1011 12.71 26.80 -4.07
N LEU A 1012 12.80 26.89 -5.40
CA LEU A 1012 11.64 27.15 -6.25
C LEU A 1012 10.70 25.94 -6.34
N TRP A 1013 11.24 24.72 -6.19
CA TRP A 1013 10.44 23.50 -6.18
C TRP A 1013 9.51 23.49 -4.96
N LYS A 1014 9.99 23.86 -3.77
CA LYS A 1014 9.15 23.99 -2.56
C LYS A 1014 7.98 24.95 -2.75
N GLU A 1015 8.22 26.09 -3.40
CA GLU A 1015 7.17 27.06 -3.73
C GLU A 1015 6.15 26.44 -4.70
N HIS A 1016 6.62 25.70 -5.71
CA HIS A 1016 5.78 25.00 -6.67
C HIS A 1016 4.92 23.92 -6.01
N ILE A 1017 5.48 23.09 -5.13
CA ILE A 1017 4.69 22.10 -4.35
C ILE A 1017 3.56 22.82 -3.62
N SER A 1018 3.89 23.86 -2.85
CA SER A 1018 2.92 24.62 -2.06
C SER A 1018 1.81 25.23 -2.93
N TYR A 1019 2.16 25.70 -4.13
CA TYR A 1019 1.21 26.22 -5.10
C TYR A 1019 0.27 25.13 -5.64
N VAL A 1020 0.80 24.01 -6.15
CA VAL A 1020 -0.02 22.91 -6.71
C VAL A 1020 -0.95 22.32 -5.65
N GLN A 1021 -0.49 22.18 -4.41
CA GLN A 1021 -1.32 21.72 -3.29
C GLN A 1021 -2.49 22.69 -3.02
N SER A 1022 -2.20 23.99 -3.04
CA SER A 1022 -3.21 25.04 -2.91
C SER A 1022 -4.21 25.01 -4.07
N LEU A 1023 -3.70 24.73 -5.28
CA LEU A 1023 -4.51 24.58 -6.48
C LEU A 1023 -5.46 23.37 -6.35
N ILE A 1024 -4.98 22.19 -5.94
CA ILE A 1024 -5.84 21.00 -5.69
C ILE A 1024 -6.99 21.38 -4.76
N LEU A 1025 -6.69 22.05 -3.65
CA LEU A 1025 -7.71 22.50 -2.70
C LEU A 1025 -8.69 23.50 -3.33
N SER A 1026 -8.20 24.49 -4.09
CA SER A 1026 -9.07 25.45 -4.76
C SER A 1026 -9.95 24.81 -5.83
N THR A 1027 -9.45 23.85 -6.62
CA THR A 1027 -10.24 23.18 -7.66
C THR A 1027 -11.28 22.26 -7.04
N GLN A 1028 -10.94 21.61 -5.92
CA GLN A 1028 -11.90 20.82 -5.15
C GLN A 1028 -13.01 21.69 -4.53
N LEU A 1029 -12.74 22.96 -4.23
CA LEU A 1029 -13.67 23.88 -3.55
C LEU A 1029 -14.38 24.88 -4.49
N CYS A 1030 -13.90 25.13 -5.71
CA CYS A 1030 -14.39 26.24 -6.55
C CYS A 1030 -14.85 25.82 -7.96
N GLY A 1031 -15.10 24.53 -8.22
CA GLY A 1031 -15.61 24.10 -9.52
C GLY A 1031 -17.00 24.65 -9.80
N ALA A 1032 -17.18 25.41 -10.89
CA ALA A 1032 -18.46 25.99 -11.32
C ALA A 1032 -19.62 24.97 -11.41
N ASN A 1033 -19.32 23.68 -11.61
CA ASN A 1033 -20.29 22.59 -11.76
C ASN A 1033 -20.24 21.54 -10.61
N GLY A 1034 -19.54 21.84 -9.51
CA GLY A 1034 -19.40 20.95 -8.35
C GLY A 1034 -18.67 19.62 -8.60
N ARG A 1035 -18.16 19.38 -9.80
CA ARG A 1035 -17.03 18.47 -10.02
C ARG A 1035 -15.83 19.38 -10.19
N GLY A 1036 -14.84 19.27 -9.30
CA GLY A 1036 -13.56 19.94 -9.51
C GLY A 1036 -13.11 19.60 -10.92
N ASP A 1037 -12.97 20.61 -11.77
CA ASP A 1037 -12.66 20.42 -13.17
C ASP A 1037 -11.21 19.91 -13.27
N MET A 1038 -11.07 18.58 -13.30
CA MET A 1038 -9.77 17.93 -13.36
C MET A 1038 -9.00 18.38 -14.60
N ALA A 1039 -9.68 18.75 -15.69
CA ALA A 1039 -9.03 19.28 -16.88
C ALA A 1039 -8.46 20.68 -16.61
N ALA A 1040 -9.23 21.56 -15.95
CA ALA A 1040 -8.74 22.88 -15.53
C ALA A 1040 -7.55 22.76 -14.56
N PHE A 1041 -7.66 21.90 -13.54
CA PHE A 1041 -6.54 21.62 -12.63
C PHE A 1041 -5.30 21.14 -13.38
N THR A 1042 -5.47 20.18 -14.29
CA THR A 1042 -4.36 19.61 -15.07
C THR A 1042 -3.68 20.69 -15.90
N LEU A 1043 -4.46 21.52 -16.60
CA LEU A 1043 -3.93 22.61 -17.43
C LEU A 1043 -3.15 23.63 -16.59
N THR A 1044 -3.78 24.21 -15.56
CA THR A 1044 -3.14 25.21 -14.70
C THR A 1044 -1.93 24.64 -13.96
N SER A 1045 -1.97 23.36 -13.57
CA SER A 1045 -0.83 22.68 -12.95
C SER A 1045 0.35 22.56 -13.92
N PHE A 1046 0.12 22.16 -15.18
CA PHE A 1046 1.19 22.10 -16.17
C PHE A 1046 1.76 23.48 -16.52
N GLU A 1047 0.91 24.50 -16.69
CA GLU A 1047 1.36 25.88 -16.90
C GLU A 1047 2.24 26.37 -15.75
N SER A 1048 1.87 26.05 -14.50
CA SER A 1048 2.68 26.41 -13.34
C SER A 1048 4.03 25.69 -13.31
N TYR A 1049 4.11 24.45 -13.80
CA TYR A 1049 5.35 23.69 -13.89
C TYR A 1049 6.30 24.26 -14.98
N GLU A 1050 5.76 24.67 -16.13
CA GLU A 1050 6.56 25.37 -17.17
C GLU A 1050 7.10 26.72 -16.67
N LEU A 1051 6.27 27.46 -15.91
CA LEU A 1051 6.69 28.70 -15.26
C LEU A 1051 7.79 28.44 -14.24
N PHE A 1052 7.66 27.39 -13.42
CA PHE A 1052 8.70 26.94 -12.50
C PHE A 1052 10.03 26.70 -13.23
N GLN A 1053 10.02 25.89 -14.30
CA GLN A 1053 11.25 25.60 -15.07
C GLN A 1053 11.91 26.86 -15.63
N THR A 1054 11.11 27.82 -16.10
CA THR A 1054 11.60 29.10 -16.60
C THR A 1054 12.21 29.93 -15.47
N ARG A 1055 11.55 30.00 -14.31
CA ARG A 1055 12.05 30.70 -13.12
C ARG A 1055 13.37 30.14 -12.59
N VAL A 1056 13.57 28.82 -12.67
CA VAL A 1056 14.85 28.20 -12.30
C VAL A 1056 15.99 28.78 -13.12
N VAL A 1057 15.82 28.87 -14.45
CA VAL A 1057 16.85 29.43 -15.36
C VAL A 1057 17.06 30.92 -15.10
N ASP A 1058 15.96 31.66 -14.92
CA ASP A 1058 15.96 33.11 -14.67
C ASP A 1058 16.62 33.51 -13.36
N SER A 1059 16.58 32.63 -12.35
CA SER A 1059 17.25 32.84 -11.07
C SER A 1059 18.70 32.31 -11.09
N PHE A 1060 18.94 31.16 -11.72
CA PHE A 1060 20.24 30.50 -11.73
C PHE A 1060 21.30 31.27 -12.51
N LEU A 1061 21.05 31.66 -13.77
CA LEU A 1061 22.08 32.27 -14.61
C LEU A 1061 22.59 33.61 -14.04
N PRO A 1062 21.73 34.52 -13.55
CA PRO A 1062 22.19 35.74 -12.87
C PRO A 1062 22.99 35.45 -11.58
N ARG A 1063 22.56 34.49 -10.76
CA ARG A 1063 23.30 34.08 -9.54
C ARG A 1063 24.69 33.55 -9.89
N LEU A 1064 24.82 32.77 -10.96
CA LEU A 1064 26.10 32.25 -11.44
C LEU A 1064 27.05 33.36 -11.89
N VAL A 1065 26.55 34.33 -12.66
CA VAL A 1065 27.34 35.45 -13.20
C VAL A 1065 27.65 36.53 -12.15
N GLY A 1066 26.77 36.68 -11.16
CA GLY A 1066 26.87 37.65 -10.06
C GLY A 1066 27.83 37.24 -8.94
N PHE A 1067 28.48 36.09 -9.05
CA PHE A 1067 29.35 35.56 -8.00
C PHE A 1067 30.54 36.53 -7.70
N PRO A 1068 30.71 36.97 -6.44
CA PRO A 1068 31.67 38.01 -6.07
C PRO A 1068 33.12 37.55 -6.28
N SER A 1069 33.99 38.46 -6.71
CA SER A 1069 35.44 38.24 -6.72
C SER A 1069 36.00 38.29 -5.28
N PRO A 1070 37.09 37.57 -4.95
CA PRO A 1070 37.87 37.91 -3.76
C PRO A 1070 38.27 39.40 -3.83
N PRO A 1071 38.27 40.12 -2.70
CA PRO A 1071 38.17 41.57 -2.71
C PRO A 1071 39.44 42.21 -3.27
N THR A 1072 39.38 42.71 -4.49
CA THR A 1072 40.30 43.74 -4.99
C THR A 1072 39.52 44.99 -5.31
N GLY A 1073 39.86 46.06 -4.58
CA GLY A 1073 39.18 47.36 -4.51
C GLY A 1073 38.52 47.84 -5.80
N GLY A 1074 37.19 47.78 -5.79
CA GLY A 1074 36.28 48.34 -6.78
C GLY A 1074 34.87 48.21 -6.24
N LEU A 1075 33.99 49.17 -6.56
CA LEU A 1075 32.61 49.25 -6.06
C LEU A 1075 31.93 47.87 -6.02
N GLN A 1076 31.50 47.47 -4.82
CA GLN A 1076 30.85 46.18 -4.60
C GLN A 1076 29.55 46.12 -5.40
N PRO A 1077 29.34 45.10 -6.26
CA PRO A 1077 28.00 44.77 -6.71
C PRO A 1077 27.16 44.34 -5.50
N ALA A 1078 25.83 44.36 -5.66
CA ALA A 1078 24.91 43.93 -4.61
C ALA A 1078 25.38 42.60 -4.01
N THR A 1079 25.53 42.56 -2.69
CA THR A 1079 25.86 41.34 -1.95
C THR A 1079 24.79 40.30 -2.21
N VAL A 1080 25.11 39.33 -3.07
CA VAL A 1080 24.38 38.07 -3.15
C VAL A 1080 24.74 37.31 -1.88
N GLU A 1081 23.78 37.09 -1.00
CA GLU A 1081 23.99 36.21 0.15
C GLU A 1081 24.23 34.79 -0.38
N LEU A 1082 25.45 34.29 -0.17
CA LEU A 1082 25.84 32.93 -0.52
C LEU A 1082 25.61 32.01 0.68
N PHE A 1083 25.19 30.78 0.42
CA PHE A 1083 24.99 29.76 1.46
C PHE A 1083 26.30 29.37 2.17
N GLN A 1084 26.18 28.88 3.42
CA GLN A 1084 27.31 28.44 4.25
C GLN A 1084 28.15 27.32 3.59
N ASP A 1085 27.50 26.38 2.91
CA ASP A 1085 28.19 25.25 2.27
C ASP A 1085 28.97 25.70 1.02
N VAL A 1086 28.40 26.67 0.29
CA VAL A 1086 29.07 27.33 -0.83
C VAL A 1086 30.28 28.12 -0.34
N THR A 1087 30.19 28.73 0.85
CA THR A 1087 31.33 29.40 1.48
C THR A 1087 32.37 28.44 2.06
N GLN A 1088 31.98 27.22 2.46
CA GLN A 1088 32.93 26.16 2.84
C GLN A 1088 33.70 25.60 1.66
N ILE A 1089 33.07 25.43 0.48
CA ILE A 1089 33.78 25.01 -0.74
C ILE A 1089 34.83 26.05 -1.16
N LEU A 1090 34.60 27.32 -0.82
CA LEU A 1090 35.53 28.42 -1.08
C LEU A 1090 36.68 28.53 -0.06
N ALA A 1091 36.58 27.86 1.10
CA ALA A 1091 37.54 27.94 2.20
C ALA A 1091 38.49 26.74 2.20
#